data_AF-A0A507AR31-F1
#
_entry.id   AF-A0A507AR31-F1
#
_cell.length_a   1.000
_cell.length_b   1.000
_cell.length_c   1.000
_cell.angle_alpha   90.00
_cell.angle_beta   90.00
_cell.angle_gamma   90.00
#
_symmetry.space_group_name_H-M   'P 1'
#
loop_
_entity.id
_entity.type
_entity.pdbx_description
1 polymer ?
#
loop_
_entity_poly.entity_id
_entity_poly.type
_entity_poly.pdbx_seq_one_letter_code
_entity_poly.pdbx_strand_id
1 'polypeptide(L)'
;MTLSVAPSKKWWKDAVVYQIYPASFLDSDGDGLGDLQGIISKLDYIQSLGVSAIWLSPIYKSPQNDMGYDVADYRNIHQPYGSMEDMDLLIHQCHERQIKVLLDLVVNHTSNEHPWFLESRSSRTATKRDWYIWRDPKYGLDGSRKPPNNWASIFGGSAWTWDEMTGQYYLSLFLPSQPHLNWENESMRQATHADMIFWLDKGVDGFRIDSMNLMSKHSDLPDAPIVNPNSDFQPGDKYFASGPQLNMVFTGDIVDMDFGPGGKYERNDFQVSRLRAITSKWQNAMPKFGGWNAVYLDNHDSGRSLSRYASDLPQHRVNAAKMLATYMGTLSGTLFLLQGQEIGMTNIPDTWGVEDYIDVEGSNYYNSVLERRGEGADMTDLLREMRLKARDNGRLPMQWNSNKNAGFTEGGKPWMRVNDDYKEWNVEKQVGDKNSVLEYWREVLALRKSESEVFTYGHYEELDVARTGENVFAYTMTSFDEQKKALVLLNFSDMDQRFDTCGFEGWSTLLGRKTEVGVGVGRSINGYGCYEVRPPQQQPSLDRWILARHWDDRDNRHTKSMTSRCRAKTVKVKQACDSCRLRKIRCDGAWPCANCAAAALSCTFLAVHKKTGPKGGRRRPRSFASPVSDSVRAGPSNLHHIGSSLPGFSSILASVSVHNGIETPAPVGTFSLDPVLDDVFAKGECGFQPSPALTTEVVSLCLDAFFEHKSPITPILDQKQMKDALLSYTTTPELYSLLAACCSVMVLSPGLLGQTSPHLSQPFHTLSTPLPSPILSPTGASNSPVAMPPPRLLISEVIRARSFSGYIEKPSLNSVQTSFFLFSAYFCLGEDNSAWFYLREAITLLQLLRFHEESTYAVLYATNPLTATYARRTFWVLFVTERAYALQRNRVLTLQASIDLPSAKSDRDALILMGFVNLISLFRDFDDEFVNLWNQPFGTSPSEKPLVKLQNRLAYALPTVSGCTKGQLADLLVSREWLKTIVWQLCVSRAMLSSSSSEESMSFRYPVAIARDIVLVSRLLPPEAFAANGMGILEKITDIGCSLSDVLSLEPGFAGPSTLEIGPRDSLAELVRIVSSFGSGYKKLQILASKAAGCLRTSIERPLNDVADEIDETGQIYGCE
;
A
#
# COMPACT_ATOMS: atom_id res chain seq x y z
N MET A 1 10.16 -2.53 -19.25
CA MET A 1 9.50 -3.86 -19.33
C MET A 1 8.25 -3.67 -20.14
N THR A 2 8.20 -4.26 -21.33
CA THR A 2 6.98 -4.26 -22.14
C THR A 2 5.98 -5.23 -21.51
N LEU A 3 4.75 -4.77 -21.33
CA LEU A 3 3.64 -5.63 -20.89
C LEU A 3 3.51 -6.78 -21.89
N SER A 4 3.39 -8.03 -21.44
CA SER A 4 3.40 -9.21 -22.34
C SER A 4 2.02 -9.65 -22.81
N VAL A 5 0.94 -9.14 -22.20
CA VAL A 5 -0.45 -9.33 -22.63
C VAL A 5 -1.20 -8.01 -22.59
N ALA A 6 -1.92 -7.68 -23.66
CA ALA A 6 -2.71 -6.46 -23.73
C ALA A 6 -3.82 -6.46 -22.66
N PRO A 7 -4.04 -5.35 -21.93
CA PRO A 7 -5.13 -5.26 -20.98
C PRO A 7 -6.47 -5.57 -21.65
N SER A 8 -7.25 -6.48 -21.06
CA SER A 8 -8.56 -6.86 -21.63
C SER A 8 -9.47 -5.64 -21.74
N LYS A 9 -10.02 -5.41 -22.93
CA LYS A 9 -10.93 -4.30 -23.20
C LYS A 9 -12.24 -4.48 -22.46
N LYS A 10 -12.73 -3.40 -21.84
CA LYS A 10 -13.99 -3.34 -21.10
C LYS A 10 -14.59 -1.96 -21.29
N TRP A 11 -15.92 -1.87 -21.38
CA TRP A 11 -16.60 -0.59 -21.62
C TRP A 11 -16.19 0.51 -20.62
N TRP A 12 -16.01 0.15 -19.35
CA TRP A 12 -15.64 1.08 -18.28
C TRP A 12 -14.17 1.51 -18.32
N LYS A 13 -13.31 0.81 -19.06
CA LYS A 13 -11.91 1.21 -19.30
C LYS A 13 -11.82 2.27 -20.39
N ASP A 14 -12.60 2.09 -21.46
CA ASP A 14 -12.78 3.05 -22.55
C ASP A 14 -13.71 4.23 -22.19
N ALA A 15 -14.30 4.22 -20.99
CA ALA A 15 -15.29 5.22 -20.61
C ALA A 15 -14.66 6.60 -20.38
N VAL A 16 -15.33 7.61 -20.93
CA VAL A 16 -15.20 9.00 -20.55
C VAL A 16 -16.41 9.30 -19.68
N VAL A 17 -16.17 9.46 -18.38
CA VAL A 17 -17.18 9.68 -17.35
C VAL A 17 -17.33 11.17 -17.10
N TYR A 18 -18.53 11.70 -17.23
CA TYR A 18 -18.86 13.09 -16.89
C TYR A 18 -19.55 13.14 -15.53
N GLN A 19 -18.89 13.73 -14.54
CA GLN A 19 -19.45 13.93 -13.21
C GLN A 19 -20.41 15.12 -13.21
N ILE A 20 -21.62 14.85 -12.76
CA ILE A 20 -22.69 15.82 -12.55
C ILE A 20 -22.91 15.96 -11.05
N TYR A 21 -22.95 17.21 -10.58
CA TYR A 21 -23.38 17.56 -9.24
C TYR A 21 -24.81 18.14 -9.34
N PRO A 22 -25.86 17.34 -9.09
CA PRO A 22 -27.23 17.64 -9.54
C PRO A 22 -27.69 19.05 -9.21
N ALA A 23 -27.55 19.44 -7.93
CA ALA A 23 -27.83 20.76 -7.37
C ALA A 23 -27.28 21.95 -8.19
N SER A 24 -26.22 21.76 -8.98
CA SER A 24 -25.50 22.82 -9.70
C SER A 24 -25.42 22.58 -11.20
N PHE A 25 -26.13 21.60 -11.75
CA PHE A 25 -26.06 21.33 -13.18
C PHE A 25 -27.04 22.18 -13.99
N LEU A 26 -28.34 22.00 -13.79
CA LEU A 26 -29.37 22.86 -14.36
C LEU A 26 -30.66 22.72 -13.55
N ASP A 27 -31.26 23.84 -13.19
CA ASP A 27 -32.60 23.96 -12.62
C ASP A 27 -33.61 24.12 -13.77
N SER A 28 -34.67 23.32 -13.76
CA SER A 28 -35.73 23.29 -14.77
C SER A 28 -37.09 23.81 -14.31
N ASP A 29 -37.29 24.07 -13.00
CA ASP A 29 -38.58 24.51 -12.43
C ASP A 29 -38.56 25.91 -11.78
N GLY A 30 -37.36 26.45 -11.51
CA GLY A 30 -37.10 27.79 -11.02
C GLY A 30 -36.95 27.90 -9.50
N ASP A 31 -36.86 26.80 -8.75
CA ASP A 31 -36.65 26.84 -7.28
C ASP A 31 -35.23 27.32 -6.87
N GLY A 32 -34.27 27.27 -7.78
CA GLY A 32 -32.88 27.67 -7.59
C GLY A 32 -31.89 26.51 -7.41
N LEU A 33 -32.33 25.26 -7.44
CA LEU A 33 -31.57 24.02 -7.30
C LEU A 33 -31.63 23.20 -8.59
N GLY A 34 -30.52 22.61 -9.00
CA GLY A 34 -30.49 21.77 -10.20
C GLY A 34 -31.09 20.38 -9.97
N ASP A 35 -31.77 19.85 -10.99
CA ASP A 35 -32.66 18.69 -10.90
C ASP A 35 -32.47 17.64 -12.03
N LEU A 36 -33.18 16.50 -11.95
CA LEU A 36 -33.07 15.41 -12.92
C LEU A 36 -33.61 15.76 -14.33
N GLN A 37 -34.68 16.55 -14.45
CA GLN A 37 -35.20 17.03 -15.73
C GLN A 37 -34.24 18.03 -16.38
N GLY A 38 -33.60 18.87 -15.57
CA GLY A 38 -32.48 19.71 -15.97
C GLY A 38 -31.34 18.90 -16.59
N ILE A 39 -30.95 17.79 -15.97
CA ILE A 39 -29.96 16.84 -16.51
C ILE A 39 -30.44 16.22 -17.84
N ILE A 40 -31.68 15.71 -17.88
CA ILE A 40 -32.28 15.09 -19.09
C ILE A 40 -32.21 16.07 -20.28
N SER A 41 -32.55 17.35 -20.06
CA SER A 41 -32.55 18.39 -21.09
C SER A 41 -31.16 18.68 -21.72
N LYS A 42 -30.07 18.22 -21.09
CA LYS A 42 -28.68 18.44 -21.53
C LYS A 42 -27.96 17.15 -21.94
N LEU A 43 -28.64 16.01 -22.03
CA LEU A 43 -28.03 14.76 -22.48
C LEU A 43 -27.45 14.87 -23.90
N ASP A 44 -28.06 15.65 -24.80
CA ASP A 44 -27.53 15.91 -26.14
C ASP A 44 -26.23 16.74 -26.09
N TYR A 45 -26.12 17.68 -25.15
CA TYR A 45 -24.87 18.41 -24.90
C TYR A 45 -23.78 17.47 -24.38
N ILE A 46 -24.09 16.63 -23.40
CA ILE A 46 -23.16 15.65 -22.84
C ILE A 46 -22.70 14.66 -23.93
N GLN A 47 -23.63 14.14 -24.75
CA GLN A 47 -23.30 13.26 -25.88
C GLN A 47 -22.40 13.97 -26.90
N SER A 48 -22.63 15.27 -27.17
CA SER A 48 -21.81 16.07 -28.09
C SER A 48 -20.36 16.28 -27.64
N LEU A 49 -20.03 16.02 -26.37
CA LEU A 49 -18.64 16.01 -25.87
C LEU A 49 -17.90 14.72 -26.25
N GLY A 50 -18.62 13.64 -26.57
CA GLY A 50 -18.06 12.30 -26.71
C GLY A 50 -18.03 11.49 -25.40
N VAL A 51 -18.76 11.95 -24.38
CA VAL A 51 -18.97 11.24 -23.10
C VAL A 51 -19.69 9.91 -23.33
N SER A 52 -19.30 8.88 -22.58
CA SER A 52 -19.89 7.53 -22.65
C SER A 52 -20.44 7.02 -21.31
N ALA A 53 -20.23 7.77 -20.21
CA ALA A 53 -20.91 7.54 -18.95
C ALA A 53 -21.15 8.86 -18.21
N ILE A 54 -22.20 8.94 -17.40
CA ILE A 54 -22.37 9.98 -16.38
C ILE A 54 -22.17 9.38 -14.99
N TRP A 55 -21.58 10.15 -14.08
CA TRP A 55 -21.60 9.88 -12.64
C TRP A 55 -22.43 10.96 -11.97
N LEU A 56 -23.55 10.57 -11.35
CA LEU A 56 -24.34 11.46 -10.52
C LEU A 56 -23.81 11.40 -9.08
N SER A 57 -23.42 12.54 -8.52
CA SER A 57 -23.35 12.72 -7.06
C SER A 57 -24.73 12.45 -6.41
N PRO A 58 -24.82 12.18 -5.09
CA PRO A 58 -25.99 11.58 -4.46
C PRO A 58 -27.33 12.26 -4.80
N ILE A 59 -28.23 11.49 -5.40
CA ILE A 59 -29.60 11.89 -5.75
C ILE A 59 -30.65 11.45 -4.72
N TYR A 60 -30.25 10.65 -3.74
CA TYR A 60 -31.15 10.03 -2.77
C TYR A 60 -31.73 11.04 -1.79
N LYS A 61 -32.90 10.71 -1.22
CA LYS A 61 -33.51 11.48 -0.15
C LYS A 61 -32.52 11.65 1.01
N SER A 62 -32.12 12.89 1.23
CA SER A 62 -31.19 13.33 2.28
C SER A 62 -31.71 14.65 2.89
N PRO A 63 -31.43 14.94 4.18
CA PRO A 63 -31.69 16.25 4.80
C PRO A 63 -30.73 17.36 4.34
N GLN A 64 -29.76 17.06 3.47
CA GLN A 64 -28.77 17.97 2.86
C GLN A 64 -27.75 18.58 3.83
N ASN A 65 -27.47 17.97 4.98
CA ASN A 65 -26.43 18.49 5.89
C ASN A 65 -25.01 18.42 5.27
N ASP A 66 -24.78 17.42 4.40
CA ASP A 66 -23.59 17.30 3.55
C ASP A 66 -24.03 17.12 2.08
N MET A 67 -25.03 17.90 1.66
CA MET A 67 -25.55 18.00 0.30
C MET A 67 -25.74 16.63 -0.42
N GLY A 68 -26.45 15.72 0.23
CA GLY A 68 -26.81 14.41 -0.33
C GLY A 68 -25.99 13.24 0.22
N TYR A 69 -24.80 13.47 0.78
CA TYR A 69 -23.98 12.40 1.37
C TYR A 69 -24.54 11.87 2.70
N ASP A 70 -25.40 12.64 3.39
CA ASP A 70 -26.21 12.15 4.52
C ASP A 70 -27.53 11.52 4.05
N VAL A 71 -27.47 10.29 3.50
CA VAL A 71 -28.64 9.60 2.91
C VAL A 71 -29.64 9.11 3.96
N ALA A 72 -30.89 9.58 3.89
CA ALA A 72 -32.01 9.18 4.75
C ALA A 72 -32.91 8.09 4.15
N ASP A 73 -32.87 7.86 2.83
CA ASP A 73 -33.51 6.71 2.18
C ASP A 73 -32.86 6.42 0.80
N TYR A 74 -32.16 5.29 0.66
CA TYR A 74 -31.48 4.91 -0.58
C TYR A 74 -32.41 4.59 -1.75
N ARG A 75 -33.72 4.38 -1.53
CA ARG A 75 -34.68 3.96 -2.56
C ARG A 75 -35.66 5.06 -2.97
N ASN A 76 -35.47 6.27 -2.45
CA ASN A 76 -36.26 7.44 -2.81
C ASN A 76 -35.33 8.57 -3.30
N ILE A 77 -35.77 9.31 -4.31
CA ILE A 77 -35.07 10.51 -4.79
C ILE A 77 -35.28 11.66 -3.79
N HIS A 78 -34.30 12.56 -3.68
CA HIS A 78 -34.49 13.82 -2.96
C HIS A 78 -35.51 14.67 -3.73
N GLN A 79 -36.67 14.94 -3.14
CA GLN A 79 -37.82 15.49 -3.86
C GLN A 79 -37.53 16.75 -4.70
N PRO A 80 -36.70 17.72 -4.26
CA PRO A 80 -36.26 18.85 -5.10
C PRO A 80 -35.53 18.45 -6.40
N TYR A 81 -34.85 17.30 -6.45
CA TYR A 81 -34.26 16.77 -7.69
C TYR A 81 -35.28 16.08 -8.60
N GLY A 82 -36.48 15.73 -8.10
CA GLY A 82 -37.55 15.07 -8.84
C GLY A 82 -38.04 13.76 -8.23
N SER A 83 -38.65 12.94 -9.07
CA SER A 83 -39.31 11.68 -8.74
C SER A 83 -38.50 10.43 -9.16
N MET A 84 -38.98 9.24 -8.79
CA MET A 84 -38.37 7.99 -9.27
C MET A 84 -38.62 7.78 -10.77
N GLU A 85 -39.75 8.27 -11.27
CA GLU A 85 -40.13 8.26 -12.67
C GLU A 85 -39.19 9.14 -13.52
N ASP A 86 -38.73 10.29 -12.98
CA ASP A 86 -37.71 11.14 -13.62
C ASP A 86 -36.35 10.41 -13.68
N MET A 87 -36.01 9.64 -12.65
CA MET A 87 -34.79 8.84 -12.64
C MET A 87 -34.86 7.67 -13.64
N ASP A 88 -36.00 6.98 -13.72
CA ASP A 88 -36.22 5.92 -14.73
C ASP A 88 -36.18 6.49 -16.15
N LEU A 89 -36.72 7.69 -16.37
CA LEU A 89 -36.60 8.43 -17.63
C LEU A 89 -35.15 8.81 -17.94
N LEU A 90 -34.38 9.28 -16.95
CA LEU A 90 -32.96 9.62 -17.12
C LEU A 90 -32.12 8.39 -17.51
N ILE A 91 -32.33 7.24 -16.86
CA ILE A 91 -31.66 5.97 -17.22
C ILE A 91 -31.99 5.62 -18.67
N HIS A 92 -33.28 5.63 -19.04
CA HIS A 92 -33.71 5.31 -20.40
C HIS A 92 -33.12 6.26 -21.45
N GLN A 93 -33.19 7.58 -21.23
CA GLN A 93 -32.69 8.59 -22.16
C GLN A 93 -31.15 8.59 -22.28
N CYS A 94 -30.42 8.19 -21.23
CA CYS A 94 -29.00 7.92 -21.29
C CYS A 94 -28.71 6.67 -22.14
N HIS A 95 -29.42 5.57 -21.91
CA HIS A 95 -29.21 4.30 -22.61
C HIS A 95 -29.51 4.39 -24.11
N GLU A 96 -30.58 5.10 -24.51
CA GLU A 96 -30.87 5.43 -25.93
C GLU A 96 -29.70 6.17 -26.60
N ARG A 97 -28.96 7.00 -25.83
CA ARG A 97 -27.78 7.74 -26.29
C ARG A 97 -26.47 6.96 -26.16
N GLN A 98 -26.51 5.70 -25.72
CA GLN A 98 -25.35 4.86 -25.38
C GLN A 98 -24.48 5.45 -24.25
N ILE A 99 -25.07 6.28 -23.40
CA ILE A 99 -24.46 6.82 -22.18
C ILE A 99 -24.80 5.90 -21.02
N LYS A 100 -23.77 5.51 -20.26
CA LYS A 100 -23.89 4.64 -19.07
C LYS A 100 -24.17 5.47 -17.81
N VAL A 101 -24.94 4.95 -16.87
CA VAL A 101 -25.29 5.68 -15.63
C VAL A 101 -24.57 5.05 -14.44
N LEU A 102 -23.76 5.87 -13.76
CA LEU A 102 -23.13 5.54 -12.48
C LEU A 102 -23.76 6.37 -11.37
N LEU A 103 -24.13 5.71 -10.26
CA LEU A 103 -24.58 6.40 -9.05
C LEU A 103 -23.47 6.46 -8.01
N ASP A 104 -23.44 7.55 -7.24
CA ASP A 104 -22.67 7.61 -6.00
C ASP A 104 -23.31 6.69 -4.95
N LEU A 105 -22.54 5.82 -4.31
CA LEU A 105 -23.00 4.84 -3.33
C LEU A 105 -22.37 5.17 -1.97
N VAL A 106 -23.12 5.90 -1.16
CA VAL A 106 -22.64 6.43 0.13
C VAL A 106 -22.99 5.47 1.25
N VAL A 107 -22.18 4.43 1.45
CA VAL A 107 -22.53 3.29 2.33
C VAL A 107 -21.58 3.06 3.50
N ASN A 108 -20.63 3.97 3.74
CA ASN A 108 -19.84 4.02 4.98
C ASN A 108 -20.68 4.52 6.18
N HIS A 109 -21.70 5.34 5.92
CA HIS A 109 -22.61 5.94 6.90
C HIS A 109 -23.99 6.15 6.28
N THR A 110 -25.00 6.45 7.09
CA THR A 110 -26.31 6.98 6.63
C THR A 110 -26.53 8.36 7.24
N SER A 111 -27.64 9.03 6.91
CA SER A 111 -28.23 10.06 7.76
C SER A 111 -28.62 9.50 9.14
N ASN A 112 -28.65 10.35 10.16
CA ASN A 112 -29.29 10.09 11.45
C ASN A 112 -30.84 10.14 11.38
N GLU A 113 -31.41 10.54 10.25
CA GLU A 113 -32.84 10.40 9.94
C GLU A 113 -33.17 9.09 9.21
N HIS A 114 -32.16 8.28 8.83
CA HIS A 114 -32.39 7.01 8.16
C HIS A 114 -33.17 6.04 9.07
N PRO A 115 -34.21 5.32 8.57
CA PRO A 115 -35.01 4.40 9.39
C PRO A 115 -34.18 3.38 10.18
N TRP A 116 -33.05 2.91 9.61
CA TRP A 116 -32.12 2.02 10.30
C TRP A 116 -31.50 2.69 11.54
N PHE A 117 -31.09 3.96 11.47
CA PHE A 117 -30.53 4.67 12.62
C PHE A 117 -31.60 5.02 13.65
N LEU A 118 -32.79 5.44 13.20
CA LEU A 118 -33.93 5.71 14.07
C LEU A 118 -34.32 4.46 14.89
N GLU A 119 -34.31 3.28 14.27
CA GLU A 119 -34.48 2.01 14.97
C GLU A 119 -33.27 1.69 15.88
N SER A 120 -32.04 1.82 15.37
CA SER A 120 -30.79 1.54 16.12
C SER A 120 -30.65 2.37 17.40
N ARG A 121 -31.07 3.64 17.37
CA ARG A 121 -31.02 4.54 18.53
C ARG A 121 -32.20 4.35 19.49
N SER A 122 -33.30 3.73 19.07
CA SER A 122 -34.54 3.64 19.88
C SER A 122 -34.35 2.94 21.25
N SER A 123 -33.42 1.98 21.34
CA SER A 123 -32.99 1.38 22.60
C SER A 123 -31.63 0.68 22.46
N ARG A 124 -30.99 0.35 23.59
CA ARG A 124 -29.79 -0.53 23.62
C ARG A 124 -30.07 -1.99 23.21
N THR A 125 -31.34 -2.37 23.01
CA THR A 125 -31.77 -3.74 22.66
C THR A 125 -32.52 -3.81 21.32
N ALA A 126 -32.52 -2.73 20.54
CA ALA A 126 -33.18 -2.68 19.25
C ALA A 126 -32.55 -3.66 18.23
N THR A 127 -33.37 -4.20 17.34
CA THR A 127 -32.95 -5.18 16.33
C THR A 127 -31.84 -4.68 15.40
N LYS A 128 -31.81 -3.37 15.12
CA LYS A 128 -30.73 -2.70 14.36
C LYS A 128 -29.69 -2.01 15.24
N ARG A 129 -29.58 -2.32 16.54
CA ARG A 129 -28.62 -1.66 17.44
C ARG A 129 -27.19 -1.73 16.87
N ASP A 130 -26.74 -2.94 16.56
CA ASP A 130 -25.38 -3.18 16.06
C ASP A 130 -25.22 -2.98 14.54
N TRP A 131 -26.18 -2.32 13.86
CA TRP A 131 -25.99 -1.83 12.49
C TRP A 131 -25.14 -0.54 12.47
N TYR A 132 -24.98 0.10 13.63
CA TYR A 132 -24.12 1.28 13.84
C TYR A 132 -23.17 1.04 15.01
N ILE A 133 -22.10 1.82 15.08
CA ILE A 133 -21.03 1.63 16.08
C ILE A 133 -21.34 2.46 17.34
N TRP A 134 -21.86 1.79 18.37
CA TRP A 134 -22.21 2.37 19.68
C TRP A 134 -21.21 1.99 20.77
N ARG A 135 -20.86 2.91 21.67
CA ARG A 135 -19.96 2.68 22.81
C ARG A 135 -20.33 3.51 24.03
N ASP A 136 -20.10 2.97 25.23
CA ASP A 136 -20.26 3.70 26.49
C ASP A 136 -19.23 4.83 26.66
N PRO A 137 -19.53 5.88 27.44
CA PRO A 137 -18.62 6.99 27.70
C PRO A 137 -17.40 6.55 28.51
N LYS A 138 -16.24 7.16 28.24
CA LYS A 138 -15.13 7.22 29.20
C LYS A 138 -15.42 8.34 30.21
N TYR A 139 -14.80 8.29 31.38
CA TYR A 139 -14.88 9.36 32.38
C TYR A 139 -13.47 9.86 32.75
N GLY A 140 -13.31 11.18 32.83
CA GLY A 140 -12.09 11.82 33.32
C GLY A 140 -11.93 11.69 34.84
N LEU A 141 -10.74 12.01 35.36
CA LEU A 141 -10.47 12.06 36.80
C LEU A 141 -11.29 13.14 37.53
N ASP A 142 -11.80 14.13 36.80
CA ASP A 142 -12.72 15.17 37.21
C ASP A 142 -14.21 14.75 37.15
N GLY A 143 -14.49 13.51 36.74
CA GLY A 143 -15.84 13.01 36.49
C GLY A 143 -16.45 13.48 35.16
N SER A 144 -15.71 14.21 34.32
CA SER A 144 -16.23 14.69 33.03
C SER A 144 -16.48 13.53 32.06
N ARG A 145 -17.61 13.60 31.33
CA ARG A 145 -17.96 12.64 30.28
C ARG A 145 -17.03 12.85 29.07
N LYS A 146 -16.31 11.82 28.67
CA LYS A 146 -15.38 11.81 27.53
C LYS A 146 -15.81 10.77 26.48
N PRO A 147 -15.51 11.01 25.19
CA PRO A 147 -15.81 10.03 24.14
C PRO A 147 -15.02 8.73 24.31
N PRO A 148 -15.45 7.63 23.65
CA PRO A 148 -14.82 6.31 23.75
C PRO A 148 -13.34 6.29 23.33
N ASN A 149 -12.94 7.15 22.41
CA ASN A 149 -11.54 7.42 22.07
C ASN A 149 -11.36 8.87 21.60
N ASN A 150 -10.11 9.28 21.40
CA ASN A 150 -9.71 10.63 20.97
C ASN A 150 -9.76 10.87 19.45
N TRP A 151 -10.50 10.11 18.65
CA TRP A 151 -10.53 10.32 17.20
C TRP A 151 -11.19 11.66 16.81
N ALA A 152 -10.56 12.36 15.88
CA ALA A 152 -11.11 13.57 15.24
C ALA A 152 -12.07 13.22 14.10
N SER A 153 -13.14 14.01 13.97
CA SER A 153 -13.96 14.03 12.74
C SER A 153 -13.19 14.72 11.61
N ILE A 154 -13.43 14.25 10.38
CA ILE A 154 -12.92 14.82 9.13
C ILE A 154 -13.39 16.27 8.95
N PHE A 155 -14.58 16.62 9.48
CA PHE A 155 -15.14 17.97 9.44
C PHE A 155 -14.92 18.76 10.75
N GLY A 156 -14.01 18.28 11.61
CA GLY A 156 -13.59 18.93 12.85
C GLY A 156 -14.36 18.49 14.09
N GLY A 157 -13.71 18.61 15.26
CA GLY A 157 -14.26 18.13 16.53
C GLY A 157 -14.09 16.62 16.74
N SER A 158 -14.92 16.04 17.60
CA SER A 158 -14.87 14.60 17.91
C SER A 158 -15.55 13.76 16.83
N ALA A 159 -14.99 12.59 16.54
CA ALA A 159 -15.64 11.56 15.74
C ALA A 159 -16.78 10.82 16.46
N TRP A 160 -17.15 11.23 17.68
CA TRP A 160 -18.16 10.56 18.51
C TRP A 160 -19.24 11.53 18.96
N THR A 161 -20.50 11.20 18.63
CA THR A 161 -21.66 12.00 19.01
C THR A 161 -22.44 11.32 20.14
N TRP A 162 -22.84 12.08 21.15
CA TRP A 162 -23.59 11.58 22.30
C TRP A 162 -25.09 11.46 22.00
N ASP A 163 -25.71 10.36 22.41
CA ASP A 163 -27.16 10.14 22.39
C ASP A 163 -27.71 10.06 23.82
N GLU A 164 -28.46 11.08 24.23
CA GLU A 164 -29.05 11.16 25.57
C GLU A 164 -30.06 10.02 25.85
N MET A 165 -30.74 9.51 24.81
CA MET A 165 -31.77 8.47 24.94
C MET A 165 -31.19 7.11 25.37
N THR A 166 -30.04 6.72 24.81
CA THR A 166 -29.38 5.45 25.15
C THR A 166 -28.20 5.61 26.10
N GLY A 167 -27.77 6.84 26.38
CA GLY A 167 -26.63 7.13 27.25
C GLY A 167 -25.32 6.56 26.70
N GLN A 168 -25.15 6.58 25.38
CA GLN A 168 -23.96 6.10 24.68
C GLN A 168 -23.52 7.10 23.61
N TYR A 169 -22.26 7.00 23.20
CA TYR A 169 -21.78 7.62 21.98
C TYR A 169 -22.01 6.72 20.77
N TYR A 170 -22.31 7.31 19.61
CA TYR A 170 -22.20 6.65 18.31
C TYR A 170 -21.06 7.26 17.48
N LEU A 171 -20.45 6.45 16.61
CA LEU A 171 -19.37 6.90 15.74
C LEU A 171 -19.93 7.70 14.55
N SER A 172 -19.31 8.83 14.26
CA SER A 172 -19.59 9.73 13.15
C SER A 172 -18.29 10.39 12.70
N LEU A 173 -17.55 9.77 11.75
CA LEU A 173 -16.28 10.32 11.24
C LEU A 173 -16.45 11.61 10.42
N PHE A 174 -17.66 11.92 9.95
CA PHE A 174 -18.02 13.14 9.24
C PHE A 174 -18.87 14.04 10.16
N LEU A 175 -20.06 14.49 9.74
CA LEU A 175 -20.98 15.22 10.61
C LEU A 175 -21.61 14.32 11.67
N PRO A 176 -22.06 14.88 12.82
CA PRO A 176 -22.94 14.19 13.77
C PRO A 176 -24.21 13.60 13.12
N SER A 177 -24.70 14.18 12.03
CA SER A 177 -25.82 13.66 11.24
C SER A 177 -25.44 12.49 10.30
N GLN A 178 -24.18 12.05 10.28
CA GLN A 178 -23.66 10.94 9.47
C GLN A 178 -23.16 9.76 10.35
N PRO A 179 -24.06 9.08 11.12
CA PRO A 179 -23.71 7.91 11.91
C PRO A 179 -23.18 6.77 11.06
N HIS A 180 -22.05 6.20 11.48
CA HIS A 180 -21.31 5.20 10.70
C HIS A 180 -21.88 3.80 10.82
N LEU A 181 -22.02 3.16 9.66
CA LEU A 181 -22.49 1.79 9.52
C LEU A 181 -21.42 0.81 10.01
N ASN A 182 -21.86 -0.20 10.74
CA ASN A 182 -21.02 -1.26 11.28
C ASN A 182 -20.86 -2.40 10.25
N TRP A 183 -19.85 -2.30 9.39
CA TRP A 183 -19.61 -3.27 8.32
C TRP A 183 -19.25 -4.69 8.78
N GLU A 184 -18.99 -4.91 10.07
CA GLU A 184 -18.87 -6.26 10.64
C GLU A 184 -20.24 -6.97 10.73
N ASN A 185 -21.35 -6.23 10.81
CA ASN A 185 -22.70 -6.79 10.92
C ASN A 185 -23.21 -7.34 9.57
N GLU A 186 -23.39 -8.65 9.49
CA GLU A 186 -23.84 -9.31 8.25
C GLU A 186 -25.23 -8.87 7.79
N SER A 187 -26.20 -8.76 8.70
CA SER A 187 -27.57 -8.36 8.35
C SER A 187 -27.64 -6.93 7.78
N MET A 188 -26.76 -6.04 8.26
CA MET A 188 -26.59 -4.70 7.68
C MET A 188 -26.00 -4.78 6.27
N ARG A 189 -24.90 -5.54 6.07
CA ARG A 189 -24.31 -5.74 4.73
C ARG A 189 -25.32 -6.29 3.73
N GLN A 190 -26.13 -7.27 4.13
CA GLN A 190 -27.18 -7.85 3.30
C GLN A 190 -28.26 -6.81 2.91
N ALA A 191 -28.64 -5.91 3.83
CA ALA A 191 -29.57 -4.82 3.53
C ALA A 191 -28.97 -3.81 2.53
N THR A 192 -27.72 -3.38 2.73
CA THR A 192 -26.98 -2.53 1.80
C THR A 192 -26.86 -3.16 0.42
N HIS A 193 -26.57 -4.46 0.33
CA HIS A 193 -26.54 -5.18 -0.95
C HIS A 193 -27.91 -5.21 -1.62
N ALA A 194 -29.01 -5.31 -0.86
CA ALA A 194 -30.36 -5.25 -1.42
C ALA A 194 -30.72 -3.86 -1.97
N ASP A 195 -30.17 -2.79 -1.39
CA ASP A 195 -30.31 -1.42 -1.92
C ASP A 195 -29.46 -1.22 -3.19
N MET A 196 -28.27 -1.83 -3.28
CA MET A 196 -27.48 -1.86 -4.51
C MET A 196 -28.19 -2.63 -5.63
N ILE A 197 -28.75 -3.81 -5.33
CA ILE A 197 -29.47 -4.65 -6.31
C ILE A 197 -30.71 -3.90 -6.83
N PHE A 198 -31.45 -3.19 -5.98
CA PHE A 198 -32.58 -2.36 -6.42
C PHE A 198 -32.22 -1.36 -7.53
N TRP A 199 -31.04 -0.73 -7.45
CA TRP A 199 -30.57 0.20 -8.48
C TRP A 199 -30.03 -0.51 -9.73
N LEU A 200 -29.37 -1.65 -9.57
CA LEU A 200 -28.92 -2.48 -10.70
C LEU A 200 -30.11 -3.05 -11.50
N ASP A 201 -31.17 -3.50 -10.82
CA ASP A 201 -32.41 -4.00 -11.43
C ASP A 201 -33.16 -2.90 -12.20
N LYS A 202 -32.97 -1.62 -11.83
CA LYS A 202 -33.46 -0.45 -12.58
C LYS A 202 -32.60 -0.10 -13.80
N GLY A 203 -31.44 -0.72 -13.99
CA GLY A 203 -30.55 -0.48 -15.14
C GLY A 203 -29.38 0.48 -14.87
N VAL A 204 -29.05 0.78 -13.61
CA VAL A 204 -27.80 1.49 -13.28
C VAL A 204 -26.60 0.60 -13.66
N ASP A 205 -25.62 1.17 -14.36
CA ASP A 205 -24.49 0.42 -14.96
C ASP A 205 -23.30 0.22 -14.01
N GLY A 206 -23.31 0.88 -12.85
CA GLY A 206 -22.30 0.73 -11.81
C GLY A 206 -22.37 1.81 -10.73
N PHE A 207 -21.40 1.79 -9.82
CA PHE A 207 -21.34 2.72 -8.68
C PHE A 207 -19.95 3.36 -8.53
N ARG A 208 -19.92 4.65 -8.17
CA ARG A 208 -18.78 5.25 -7.46
C ARG A 208 -19.05 5.07 -5.98
N ILE A 209 -18.21 4.35 -5.25
CA ILE A 209 -18.45 4.09 -3.82
C ILE A 209 -17.78 5.16 -2.97
N ASP A 210 -18.56 5.92 -2.20
CA ASP A 210 -18.02 6.96 -1.32
C ASP A 210 -17.22 6.35 -0.18
N SER A 211 -16.07 6.95 0.12
CA SER A 211 -15.28 6.66 1.33
C SER A 211 -15.07 5.16 1.59
N MET A 212 -14.95 4.36 0.51
CA MET A 212 -14.86 2.89 0.57
C MET A 212 -13.71 2.42 1.47
N ASN A 213 -12.61 3.17 1.50
CA ASN A 213 -11.47 2.92 2.38
C ASN A 213 -11.83 3.04 3.87
N LEU A 214 -12.84 3.82 4.23
CA LEU A 214 -13.25 4.07 5.61
C LEU A 214 -14.18 2.99 6.18
N MET A 215 -14.64 2.01 5.38
CA MET A 215 -15.70 1.08 5.79
C MET A 215 -15.26 0.10 6.90
N SER A 216 -14.01 -0.37 6.88
CA SER A 216 -13.45 -1.31 7.87
C SER A 216 -12.76 -0.56 9.02
N LYS A 217 -13.22 -0.78 10.26
CA LYS A 217 -12.67 -0.15 11.48
C LYS A 217 -11.90 -1.20 12.30
N HIS A 218 -10.83 -0.77 12.97
CA HIS A 218 -10.09 -1.60 13.93
C HIS A 218 -11.02 -2.05 15.06
N SER A 219 -11.08 -3.36 15.35
CA SER A 219 -12.00 -3.98 16.33
C SER A 219 -12.06 -3.24 17.67
N ASP A 220 -10.87 -2.92 18.19
CA ASP A 220 -10.69 -2.37 19.54
C ASP A 220 -10.94 -0.87 19.62
N LEU A 221 -11.12 -0.18 18.48
CA LEU A 221 -11.26 1.28 18.34
C LEU A 221 -10.27 2.08 19.22
N PRO A 222 -8.96 1.80 19.16
CA PRO A 222 -7.97 2.34 20.11
C PRO A 222 -7.74 3.85 19.94
N ASP A 223 -7.23 4.51 20.98
CA ASP A 223 -6.83 5.92 20.92
C ASP A 223 -5.72 6.16 19.87
N ALA A 224 -5.89 7.25 19.12
CA ALA A 224 -4.96 7.77 18.13
C ALA A 224 -3.73 8.39 18.79
N PRO A 225 -2.53 8.25 18.20
CA PRO A 225 -1.32 8.93 18.66
C PRO A 225 -1.53 10.44 18.72
N ILE A 226 -1.00 11.06 19.76
CA ILE A 226 -1.03 12.52 19.89
C ILE A 226 0.01 13.10 18.93
N VAL A 227 -0.47 13.63 17.80
CA VAL A 227 0.33 14.32 16.78
C VAL A 227 0.18 15.83 16.85
N ASN A 228 -0.97 16.32 17.35
CA ASN A 228 -1.21 17.72 17.68
C ASN A 228 -1.47 17.87 19.19
N PRO A 229 -0.46 18.22 20.01
CA PRO A 229 -0.62 18.38 21.45
C PRO A 229 -1.62 19.45 21.90
N ASN A 230 -2.06 20.34 21.00
CA ASN A 230 -3.01 21.42 21.29
C ASN A 230 -4.47 21.05 20.94
N SER A 231 -4.75 19.78 20.69
CA SER A 231 -6.08 19.27 20.34
C SER A 231 -6.44 18.04 21.19
N ASP A 232 -7.63 18.03 21.78
CA ASP A 232 -8.17 16.83 22.45
C ASP A 232 -8.44 15.69 21.45
N PHE A 233 -8.61 16.01 20.16
CA PHE A 233 -8.91 15.04 19.09
C PHE A 233 -7.77 14.93 18.08
N GLN A 234 -7.50 13.71 17.64
CA GLN A 234 -6.33 13.34 16.83
C GLN A 234 -6.75 12.56 15.56
N PRO A 235 -5.99 12.64 14.45
CA PRO A 235 -6.19 11.80 13.27
C PRO A 235 -6.14 10.31 13.61
N GLY A 236 -7.27 9.62 13.44
CA GLY A 236 -7.42 8.19 13.70
C GLY A 236 -7.39 7.32 12.44
N ASP A 237 -7.10 7.91 11.28
CA ASP A 237 -7.23 7.32 9.94
C ASP A 237 -6.54 5.95 9.82
N LYS A 238 -5.33 5.78 10.36
CA LYS A 238 -4.63 4.48 10.42
C LYS A 238 -5.38 3.32 11.11
N TYR A 239 -6.49 3.59 11.81
CA TYR A 239 -7.36 2.59 12.44
C TYR A 239 -8.73 2.43 11.77
N PHE A 240 -9.10 3.30 10.83
CA PHE A 240 -10.40 3.22 10.16
C PHE A 240 -10.32 3.35 8.63
N ALA A 241 -9.16 3.63 8.06
CA ALA A 241 -8.93 3.76 6.63
C ALA A 241 -8.05 2.63 6.08
N SER A 242 -8.40 2.15 4.88
CA SER A 242 -7.62 1.22 4.05
C SER A 242 -7.39 -0.16 4.70
N GLY A 243 -8.47 -0.78 5.19
CA GLY A 243 -8.48 -2.18 5.61
C GLY A 243 -8.09 -3.17 4.50
N PRO A 244 -7.80 -4.45 4.84
CA PRO A 244 -7.05 -5.39 3.99
C PRO A 244 -7.79 -5.96 2.76
N GLN A 245 -8.88 -5.35 2.29
CA GLN A 245 -9.81 -5.93 1.30
C GLN A 245 -10.28 -4.94 0.21
N LEU A 246 -9.35 -4.20 -0.42
CA LEU A 246 -9.70 -3.24 -1.50
C LEU A 246 -8.88 -3.46 -2.76
N ASN A 247 -9.52 -3.32 -3.93
CA ASN A 247 -8.94 -3.68 -5.23
C ASN A 247 -8.88 -2.51 -6.26
N MET A 248 -9.60 -1.41 -6.06
CA MET A 248 -9.55 -0.22 -6.93
C MET A 248 -9.93 1.03 -6.12
N VAL A 249 -9.27 2.17 -6.36
CA VAL A 249 -9.37 3.37 -5.52
C VAL A 249 -9.21 4.65 -6.36
N PHE A 250 -10.00 5.69 -6.07
CA PHE A 250 -9.65 7.08 -6.42
C PHE A 250 -8.55 7.56 -5.47
N THR A 251 -7.38 7.92 -5.99
CA THR A 251 -6.19 8.16 -5.17
C THR A 251 -6.05 9.63 -4.79
N GLY A 252 -6.23 9.94 -3.49
CA GLY A 252 -6.15 11.31 -2.95
C GLY A 252 -4.86 12.06 -3.33
N ASP A 253 -3.75 11.34 -3.54
CA ASP A 253 -2.45 11.84 -4.01
C ASP A 253 -2.52 13.03 -4.98
N ILE A 254 -3.42 12.99 -5.97
CA ILE A 254 -3.52 14.03 -7.00
C ILE A 254 -4.19 15.32 -6.48
N VAL A 255 -5.30 15.21 -5.74
CA VAL A 255 -6.02 16.39 -5.20
C VAL A 255 -5.40 16.96 -3.93
N ASP A 256 -4.56 16.16 -3.25
CA ASP A 256 -3.87 16.50 -2.00
C ASP A 256 -2.44 17.05 -2.23
N MET A 257 -2.00 17.20 -3.48
CA MET A 257 -0.58 17.45 -3.81
C MET A 257 -0.04 18.81 -3.34
N ASP A 258 -0.92 19.78 -3.11
CA ASP A 258 -0.67 21.14 -2.63
C ASP A 258 -1.20 21.38 -1.21
N PHE A 259 -1.49 20.31 -0.46
CA PHE A 259 -1.79 20.41 0.97
C PHE A 259 -0.51 20.61 1.79
N GLY A 260 -0.63 21.38 2.87
CA GLY A 260 0.43 21.60 3.85
C GLY A 260 0.52 20.49 4.91
N PRO A 261 1.57 20.49 5.75
CA PRO A 261 1.81 19.45 6.75
C PRO A 261 0.67 19.18 7.73
N GLY A 262 -0.12 20.20 8.08
CA GLY A 262 -1.30 20.13 8.95
C GLY A 262 -2.64 20.03 8.21
N GLY A 263 -2.65 19.78 6.89
CA GLY A 263 -3.83 19.40 6.11
C GLY A 263 -4.22 20.36 4.98
N LYS A 264 -5.45 20.15 4.47
CA LYS A 264 -6.03 20.79 3.28
C LYS A 264 -5.75 22.30 3.17
N TYR A 265 -6.22 23.06 4.15
CA TYR A 265 -6.13 24.52 4.15
C TYR A 265 -4.80 25.09 4.68
N GLU A 266 -3.81 24.25 4.99
CA GLU A 266 -2.45 24.75 5.20
C GLU A 266 -1.76 24.98 3.86
N ARG A 267 -0.95 26.04 3.78
CA ARG A 267 -0.24 26.41 2.57
C ARG A 267 0.83 25.40 2.20
N ASN A 268 0.81 24.99 0.93
CA ASN A 268 1.94 24.40 0.23
C ASN A 268 1.82 24.81 -1.24
N ASP A 269 2.95 25.08 -1.90
CA ASP A 269 2.94 25.60 -3.27
C ASP A 269 3.02 24.42 -4.27
N PHE A 270 2.18 24.46 -5.32
CA PHE A 270 2.18 23.44 -6.38
C PHE A 270 3.55 23.33 -7.09
N GLN A 271 3.96 22.10 -7.39
CA GLN A 271 5.20 21.81 -8.10
C GLN A 271 4.98 20.73 -9.17
N VAL A 272 5.40 21.04 -10.40
CA VAL A 272 5.31 20.11 -11.55
C VAL A 272 6.04 18.79 -11.28
N SER A 273 7.12 18.81 -10.50
CA SER A 273 7.85 17.61 -10.06
C SER A 273 6.99 16.66 -9.23
N ARG A 274 6.06 17.17 -8.42
CA ARG A 274 5.13 16.34 -7.63
C ARG A 274 4.04 15.73 -8.52
N LEU A 275 3.51 16.51 -9.48
CA LEU A 275 2.59 16.01 -10.52
C LEU A 275 3.25 14.87 -11.32
N ARG A 276 4.49 15.06 -11.80
CA ARG A 276 5.29 14.01 -12.47
C ARG A 276 5.39 12.75 -11.62
N ALA A 277 5.86 12.87 -10.38
CA ALA A 277 6.05 11.73 -9.48
C ALA A 277 4.75 10.96 -9.21
N ILE A 278 3.61 11.64 -9.01
CA ILE A 278 2.30 11.02 -8.82
C ILE A 278 1.83 10.33 -10.11
N THR A 279 1.95 11.00 -11.25
CA THR A 279 1.57 10.43 -12.56
C THR A 279 2.39 9.17 -12.86
N SER A 280 3.72 9.27 -12.77
CA SER A 280 4.64 8.17 -13.02
C SER A 280 4.50 7.03 -12.02
N LYS A 281 4.12 7.31 -10.76
CA LYS A 281 3.74 6.27 -9.78
C LYS A 281 2.53 5.49 -10.27
N TRP A 282 1.39 6.14 -10.55
CA TRP A 282 0.13 5.45 -10.81
C TRP A 282 0.04 4.84 -12.22
N GLN A 283 0.59 5.51 -13.25
CA GLN A 283 0.67 4.97 -14.60
C GLN A 283 1.53 3.70 -14.69
N ASN A 284 2.57 3.56 -13.85
CA ASN A 284 3.39 2.34 -13.79
C ASN A 284 2.87 1.30 -12.78
N ALA A 285 2.32 1.73 -11.64
CA ALA A 285 1.88 0.82 -10.59
C ALA A 285 0.60 0.06 -10.95
N MET A 286 -0.44 0.73 -11.46
CA MET A 286 -1.71 0.04 -11.72
C MET A 286 -1.56 -1.12 -12.72
N PRO A 287 -0.94 -0.96 -13.91
CA PRO A 287 -0.76 -2.09 -14.83
C PRO A 287 0.09 -3.22 -14.24
N LYS A 288 1.15 -2.87 -13.48
CA LYS A 288 2.05 -3.84 -12.83
C LYS A 288 1.36 -4.74 -11.79
N PHE A 289 0.29 -4.26 -11.16
CA PHE A 289 -0.46 -5.02 -10.16
C PHE A 289 -1.85 -5.47 -10.65
N GLY A 290 -2.08 -5.47 -11.98
CA GLY A 290 -3.36 -5.86 -12.58
C GLY A 290 -4.53 -4.91 -12.31
N GLY A 291 -4.26 -3.73 -11.74
CA GLY A 291 -5.23 -2.67 -11.48
C GLY A 291 -5.51 -1.81 -12.71
N TRP A 292 -6.36 -0.80 -12.51
CA TRP A 292 -6.72 0.17 -13.54
C TRP A 292 -6.77 1.59 -12.96
N ASN A 293 -6.31 2.57 -13.73
CA ASN A 293 -6.28 3.97 -13.30
C ASN A 293 -7.64 4.65 -13.49
N ALA A 294 -8.03 5.50 -12.54
CA ALA A 294 -8.95 6.61 -12.77
C ALA A 294 -8.11 7.87 -13.02
N VAL A 295 -8.35 8.56 -14.14
CA VAL A 295 -7.65 9.78 -14.55
C VAL A 295 -8.58 10.97 -14.30
N TYR A 296 -8.19 11.85 -13.37
CA TYR A 296 -8.93 13.04 -12.98
C TYR A 296 -7.95 14.08 -12.38
N LEU A 297 -8.40 15.33 -12.27
CA LEU A 297 -7.66 16.40 -11.57
C LEU A 297 -8.49 17.14 -10.51
N ASP A 298 -9.81 17.14 -10.67
CA ASP A 298 -10.78 17.75 -9.74
C ASP A 298 -12.10 16.95 -9.76
N ASN A 299 -12.93 17.24 -8.76
CA ASN A 299 -14.27 16.72 -8.49
C ASN A 299 -15.00 17.70 -7.54
N HIS A 300 -16.24 17.39 -7.13
CA HIS A 300 -17.06 18.24 -6.25
C HIS A 300 -16.50 18.47 -4.81
N ASP A 301 -15.41 17.80 -4.41
CA ASP A 301 -14.74 17.98 -3.11
C ASP A 301 -13.47 18.86 -3.17
N SER A 302 -13.18 19.43 -4.35
CA SER A 302 -11.90 20.06 -4.66
C SER A 302 -12.03 21.39 -5.39
N GLY A 303 -10.99 22.22 -5.30
CA GLY A 303 -10.83 23.38 -6.18
C GLY A 303 -10.53 22.98 -7.63
N ARG A 304 -11.01 23.81 -8.57
CA ARG A 304 -10.82 23.64 -10.02
C ARG A 304 -9.33 23.55 -10.35
N SER A 305 -8.96 22.50 -11.07
CA SER A 305 -7.59 22.18 -11.46
C SER A 305 -6.90 23.29 -12.26
N LEU A 306 -7.68 24.02 -13.08
CA LEU A 306 -7.24 25.21 -13.81
C LEU A 306 -6.68 26.32 -12.90
N SER A 307 -7.38 26.61 -11.80
CA SER A 307 -6.99 27.62 -10.80
C SER A 307 -5.92 27.10 -9.84
N ARG A 308 -5.88 25.80 -9.52
CA ARG A 308 -4.89 25.21 -8.58
C ARG A 308 -3.54 24.89 -9.22
N TYR A 309 -3.53 24.36 -10.44
CA TYR A 309 -2.37 23.68 -11.04
C TYR A 309 -1.86 24.36 -12.33
N ALA A 310 -2.52 25.42 -12.80
CA ALA A 310 -2.10 26.16 -13.99
C ALA A 310 -2.31 27.67 -13.82
N SER A 311 -3.16 28.32 -14.62
CA SER A 311 -3.50 29.74 -14.48
C SER A 311 -4.89 30.02 -15.04
N ASP A 312 -5.71 30.67 -14.23
CA ASP A 312 -7.06 31.16 -14.57
C ASP A 312 -7.08 32.62 -15.06
N LEU A 313 -5.93 33.30 -15.04
CA LEU A 313 -5.78 34.67 -15.53
C LEU A 313 -6.25 34.78 -17.00
N PRO A 314 -7.04 35.80 -17.39
CA PRO A 314 -7.70 35.85 -18.70
C PRO A 314 -6.77 35.62 -19.91
N GLN A 315 -5.53 36.11 -19.86
CA GLN A 315 -4.55 35.96 -20.94
C GLN A 315 -3.89 34.57 -21.03
N HIS A 316 -4.06 33.70 -20.03
CA HIS A 316 -3.49 32.35 -19.98
C HIS A 316 -4.55 31.24 -19.94
N ARG A 317 -5.74 31.54 -19.41
CA ARG A 317 -6.83 30.59 -19.11
C ARG A 317 -7.13 29.57 -20.21
N VAL A 318 -7.26 30.04 -21.46
CA VAL A 318 -7.54 29.16 -22.61
C VAL A 318 -6.41 28.15 -22.83
N ASN A 319 -5.15 28.58 -22.82
CA ASN A 319 -4.01 27.69 -23.03
C ASN A 319 -3.83 26.74 -21.84
N ALA A 320 -3.92 27.27 -20.61
CA ALA A 320 -3.86 26.49 -19.38
C ALA A 320 -4.90 25.36 -19.34
N ALA A 321 -6.16 25.66 -19.65
CA ALA A 321 -7.23 24.66 -19.69
C ALA A 321 -6.99 23.61 -20.78
N LYS A 322 -6.51 24.00 -21.97
CA LYS A 322 -6.18 23.07 -23.07
C LYS A 322 -4.98 22.17 -22.74
N MET A 323 -3.99 22.69 -22.03
CA MET A 323 -2.85 21.91 -21.55
C MET A 323 -3.28 20.87 -20.51
N LEU A 324 -4.15 21.22 -19.56
CA LEU A 324 -4.73 20.27 -18.61
C LEU A 324 -5.64 19.24 -19.30
N ALA A 325 -6.45 19.66 -20.28
CA ALA A 325 -7.25 18.76 -21.11
C ALA A 325 -6.39 17.73 -21.84
N THR A 326 -5.27 18.17 -22.44
CA THR A 326 -4.30 17.29 -23.09
C THR A 326 -3.69 16.30 -22.10
N TYR A 327 -3.25 16.80 -20.93
CA TYR A 327 -2.69 15.97 -19.86
C TYR A 327 -3.66 14.86 -19.43
N MET A 328 -4.93 15.18 -19.17
CA MET A 328 -5.93 14.17 -18.78
C MET A 328 -6.28 13.23 -19.94
N GLY A 329 -6.48 13.79 -21.14
CA GLY A 329 -6.93 13.06 -22.32
C GLY A 329 -5.91 12.06 -22.89
N THR A 330 -4.64 12.18 -22.54
CA THR A 330 -3.54 11.35 -23.07
C THR A 330 -2.94 10.34 -22.07
N LEU A 331 -3.48 10.22 -20.84
CA LEU A 331 -3.05 9.21 -19.86
C LEU A 331 -3.89 7.94 -19.90
N SER A 332 -3.29 6.77 -19.67
CA SER A 332 -3.99 5.48 -19.66
C SER A 332 -4.84 5.29 -18.40
N GLY A 333 -6.05 4.76 -18.57
CA GLY A 333 -7.06 4.66 -17.52
C GLY A 333 -8.47 5.08 -17.98
N THR A 334 -9.43 5.03 -17.07
CA THR A 334 -10.78 5.59 -17.25
C THR A 334 -10.73 7.09 -16.97
N LEU A 335 -11.27 7.92 -17.86
CA LEU A 335 -11.18 9.38 -17.75
C LEU A 335 -12.44 9.95 -17.08
N PHE A 336 -12.27 10.82 -16.08
CA PHE A 336 -13.36 11.51 -15.37
C PHE A 336 -13.22 13.02 -15.53
N LEU A 337 -14.29 13.70 -15.96
CA LEU A 337 -14.40 15.16 -16.06
C LEU A 337 -15.44 15.66 -15.06
N LEU A 338 -15.14 16.73 -14.32
CA LEU A 338 -16.14 17.45 -13.53
C LEU A 338 -16.91 18.45 -14.40
N GLN A 339 -18.23 18.57 -14.22
CA GLN A 339 -19.04 19.58 -14.91
C GLN A 339 -18.41 20.99 -14.85
N GLY A 340 -18.25 21.63 -16.01
CA GLY A 340 -17.59 22.94 -16.13
C GLY A 340 -16.09 22.88 -16.43
N GLN A 341 -15.42 21.74 -16.25
CA GLN A 341 -14.01 21.58 -16.63
C GLN A 341 -13.83 21.62 -18.16
N GLU A 342 -14.81 21.15 -18.91
CA GLU A 342 -14.84 21.15 -20.36
C GLU A 342 -14.94 22.56 -20.96
N ILE A 343 -15.55 23.51 -20.24
CA ILE A 343 -15.50 24.94 -20.59
C ILE A 343 -14.36 25.67 -19.89
N GLY A 344 -13.67 25.09 -18.91
CA GLY A 344 -12.62 25.76 -18.13
C GLY A 344 -13.17 26.75 -17.10
N MET A 345 -14.18 26.35 -16.32
CA MET A 345 -14.62 27.07 -15.11
C MET A 345 -13.47 27.20 -14.09
N THR A 346 -13.49 28.30 -13.36
CA THR A 346 -12.45 28.68 -12.41
C THR A 346 -12.97 28.70 -10.98
N ASN A 347 -12.05 28.80 -10.02
CA ASN A 347 -12.40 28.97 -8.62
C ASN A 347 -13.19 30.27 -8.36
N ILE A 348 -13.74 30.34 -7.15
CA ILE A 348 -14.32 31.54 -6.55
C ILE A 348 -13.30 32.69 -6.60
N PRO A 349 -13.66 33.87 -7.15
CA PRO A 349 -12.74 35.00 -7.27
C PRO A 349 -12.43 35.66 -5.93
N ASP A 350 -11.38 36.49 -5.89
CA ASP A 350 -10.93 37.16 -4.67
C ASP A 350 -11.86 38.27 -4.16
N THR A 351 -12.85 38.66 -4.97
CA THR A 351 -13.94 39.59 -4.67
C THR A 351 -15.03 38.99 -3.80
N TRP A 352 -15.09 37.67 -3.63
CA TRP A 352 -16.10 37.00 -2.80
C TRP A 352 -15.66 36.96 -1.33
N GLY A 353 -16.65 37.10 -0.45
CA GLY A 353 -16.48 37.07 1.00
C GLY A 353 -16.42 35.64 1.54
N VAL A 354 -16.32 35.50 2.86
CA VAL A 354 -16.38 34.18 3.51
C VAL A 354 -17.82 33.64 3.50
N GLU A 355 -18.79 34.53 3.50
CA GLU A 355 -20.23 34.26 3.43
C GLU A 355 -20.71 33.62 2.12
N ASP A 356 -19.90 33.67 1.06
CA ASP A 356 -20.16 32.94 -0.19
C ASP A 356 -19.64 31.48 -0.15
N TYR A 357 -18.87 31.08 0.88
CA TYR A 357 -18.47 29.68 1.13
C TYR A 357 -19.52 29.02 2.01
N ILE A 358 -20.40 28.24 1.40
CA ILE A 358 -21.57 27.65 2.06
C ILE A 358 -21.36 26.18 2.43
N ASP A 359 -20.29 25.54 1.95
CA ASP A 359 -19.94 24.18 2.35
C ASP A 359 -19.54 24.10 3.85
N VAL A 360 -19.95 22.98 4.46
CA VAL A 360 -19.77 22.71 5.88
C VAL A 360 -18.32 22.42 6.28
N GLU A 361 -17.50 21.80 5.43
CA GLU A 361 -16.07 21.57 5.71
C GLU A 361 -15.31 22.91 5.75
N GLY A 362 -15.52 23.74 4.72
CA GLY A 362 -14.92 25.07 4.64
C GLY A 362 -15.35 25.98 5.80
N SER A 363 -16.66 26.04 6.07
CA SER A 363 -17.24 26.84 7.16
C SER A 363 -16.75 26.40 8.54
N ASN A 364 -16.80 25.10 8.85
CA ASN A 364 -16.33 24.58 10.15
C ASN A 364 -14.83 24.85 10.34
N TYR A 365 -14.02 24.63 9.29
CA TYR A 365 -12.59 24.90 9.38
C TYR A 365 -12.30 26.38 9.64
N TYR A 366 -12.93 27.29 8.87
CA TYR A 366 -12.80 28.73 9.05
C TYR A 366 -13.17 29.17 10.47
N ASN A 367 -14.32 28.74 10.96
CA ASN A 367 -14.79 29.06 12.31
C ASN A 367 -13.83 28.52 13.38
N SER A 368 -13.30 27.30 13.22
CA SER A 368 -12.32 26.75 14.15
C SER A 368 -11.01 27.56 14.20
N VAL A 369 -10.57 28.13 13.06
CA VAL A 369 -9.38 28.98 13.00
C VAL A 369 -9.67 30.36 13.59
N LEU A 370 -10.85 30.92 13.33
CA LEU A 370 -11.30 32.19 13.90
C LEU A 370 -11.39 32.10 15.42
N GLU A 371 -11.96 31.04 15.97
CA GLU A 371 -12.01 30.79 17.42
C GLU A 371 -10.61 30.71 18.03
N ARG A 372 -9.66 30.01 17.39
CA ARG A 372 -8.27 29.93 17.83
C ARG A 372 -7.49 31.25 17.73
N ARG A 373 -7.83 32.13 16.78
CA ARG A 373 -7.15 33.43 16.56
C ARG A 373 -7.81 34.60 17.29
N GLY A 374 -9.09 34.48 17.66
CA GLY A 374 -9.91 35.52 18.26
C GLY A 374 -10.74 36.31 17.24
N GLU A 375 -11.81 36.94 17.72
CA GLU A 375 -12.70 37.78 16.92
C GLU A 375 -11.93 38.97 16.30
N GLY A 376 -12.18 39.26 15.02
CA GLY A 376 -11.48 40.33 14.28
C GLY A 376 -10.05 39.98 13.85
N ALA A 377 -9.61 38.73 13.97
CA ALA A 377 -8.33 38.28 13.43
C ALA A 377 -8.22 38.47 11.90
N ASP A 378 -6.99 38.67 11.42
CA ASP A 378 -6.71 38.58 9.97
C ASP A 378 -6.83 37.12 9.52
N MET A 379 -7.69 36.89 8.54
CA MET A 379 -8.00 35.59 7.93
C MET A 379 -7.63 35.54 6.44
N THR A 380 -6.95 36.58 5.93
CA THR A 380 -6.60 36.72 4.51
C THR A 380 -5.71 35.58 4.01
N ASP A 381 -4.84 35.05 4.87
CA ASP A 381 -4.02 33.89 4.57
C ASP A 381 -4.86 32.61 4.40
N LEU A 382 -5.82 32.37 5.29
CA LEU A 382 -6.73 31.23 5.20
C LEU A 382 -7.67 31.34 3.99
N LEU A 383 -8.26 32.51 3.77
CA LEU A 383 -9.15 32.74 2.63
C LEU A 383 -8.45 32.54 1.29
N ARG A 384 -7.14 32.82 1.19
CA ARG A 384 -6.35 32.45 0.00
C ARG A 384 -6.29 30.93 -0.21
N GLU A 385 -6.06 30.15 0.85
CA GLU A 385 -6.01 28.69 0.73
C GLU A 385 -7.40 28.08 0.49
N MET A 386 -8.46 28.64 1.09
CA MET A 386 -9.85 28.25 0.80
C MET A 386 -10.26 28.55 -0.64
N ARG A 387 -9.90 29.72 -1.18
CA ARG A 387 -10.08 30.07 -2.61
C ARG A 387 -9.43 29.05 -3.53
N LEU A 388 -8.29 28.48 -3.15
CA LEU A 388 -7.65 27.43 -3.94
C LEU A 388 -8.29 26.05 -3.76
N LYS A 389 -8.72 25.67 -2.54
CA LYS A 389 -8.90 24.25 -2.16
C LYS A 389 -10.29 23.86 -1.67
N ALA A 390 -11.18 24.81 -1.37
CA ALA A 390 -12.51 24.51 -0.81
C ALA A 390 -13.42 23.76 -1.78
N ARG A 391 -14.32 22.93 -1.23
CA ARG A 391 -15.28 22.07 -1.97
C ARG A 391 -16.24 22.92 -2.83
N ASP A 392 -16.61 24.11 -2.34
CA ASP A 392 -17.49 25.09 -3.01
C ASP A 392 -17.11 25.35 -4.48
N ASN A 393 -15.82 25.44 -4.78
CA ASN A 393 -15.30 25.65 -6.13
C ASN A 393 -15.77 24.58 -7.12
N GLY A 394 -15.78 23.31 -6.69
CA GLY A 394 -16.26 22.16 -7.46
C GLY A 394 -17.79 22.11 -7.60
N ARG A 395 -18.51 22.91 -6.79
CA ARG A 395 -19.98 22.97 -6.72
C ARG A 395 -20.60 24.22 -7.34
N LEU A 396 -19.82 25.17 -7.83
CA LEU A 396 -20.34 26.35 -8.53
C LEU A 396 -21.36 25.96 -9.62
N PRO A 397 -22.53 26.63 -9.74
CA PRO A 397 -23.51 26.31 -10.76
C PRO A 397 -22.97 26.48 -12.19
N MET A 398 -23.41 25.59 -13.07
CA MET A 398 -22.91 25.48 -14.43
C MET A 398 -23.21 26.72 -15.29
N GLN A 399 -22.21 27.18 -16.05
CA GLN A 399 -22.27 28.41 -16.82
C GLN A 399 -22.78 28.15 -18.25
N TRP A 400 -24.09 28.08 -18.45
CA TRP A 400 -24.70 27.73 -19.74
C TRP A 400 -24.70 28.86 -20.76
N ASN A 401 -25.06 30.07 -20.38
CA ASN A 401 -25.17 31.22 -21.29
C ASN A 401 -24.95 32.56 -20.56
N SER A 402 -25.10 33.67 -21.28
CA SER A 402 -24.83 35.02 -20.76
C SER A 402 -26.02 35.65 -20.00
N ASN A 403 -27.14 34.94 -19.84
CA ASN A 403 -28.34 35.45 -19.16
C ASN A 403 -28.16 35.46 -17.64
N LYS A 404 -29.14 36.04 -16.92
CA LYS A 404 -29.16 36.05 -15.44
C LYS A 404 -28.90 34.64 -14.90
N ASN A 405 -28.14 34.55 -13.80
CA ASN A 405 -27.74 33.28 -13.18
C ASN A 405 -27.03 32.32 -14.17
N ALA A 406 -26.31 32.84 -15.17
CA ALA A 406 -25.64 32.06 -16.21
C ALA A 406 -26.54 31.12 -17.03
N GLY A 407 -27.87 31.31 -16.98
CA GLY A 407 -28.82 30.34 -17.54
C GLY A 407 -28.88 29.00 -16.80
N PHE A 408 -28.36 28.92 -15.56
CA PHE A 408 -28.52 27.76 -14.68
C PHE A 408 -29.94 27.65 -14.11
N THR A 409 -30.58 28.78 -13.80
CA THR A 409 -31.96 28.88 -13.30
C THR A 409 -32.65 30.14 -13.84
N GLU A 410 -33.90 30.00 -14.31
CA GLU A 410 -34.78 31.14 -14.61
C GLU A 410 -35.33 31.82 -13.34
N GLY A 411 -35.19 31.15 -12.19
CA GLY A 411 -35.72 31.54 -10.89
C GLY A 411 -35.09 32.77 -10.23
N GLY A 412 -35.54 32.99 -8.99
CA GLY A 412 -35.20 34.17 -8.20
C GLY A 412 -33.72 34.25 -7.85
N LYS A 413 -33.25 33.29 -7.05
CA LYS A 413 -31.88 33.20 -6.51
C LYS A 413 -31.43 31.73 -6.55
N PRO A 414 -30.29 31.39 -7.18
CA PRO A 414 -29.75 30.03 -7.12
C PRO A 414 -29.29 29.67 -5.69
N TRP A 415 -29.29 28.38 -5.36
CA TRP A 415 -28.87 27.86 -4.04
C TRP A 415 -27.46 28.31 -3.67
N MET A 416 -26.55 28.29 -4.66
CA MET A 416 -25.20 28.82 -4.61
C MET A 416 -25.03 29.94 -5.67
N ARG A 417 -24.21 30.94 -5.38
CA ARG A 417 -23.89 32.02 -6.32
C ARG A 417 -23.17 31.48 -7.58
N VAL A 418 -23.50 32.01 -8.76
CA VAL A 418 -22.80 31.73 -10.03
C VAL A 418 -21.51 32.54 -10.13
N ASN A 419 -20.45 32.00 -10.75
CA ASN A 419 -19.18 32.74 -10.90
C ASN A 419 -19.38 34.02 -11.73
N ASP A 420 -18.84 35.15 -11.29
CA ASP A 420 -19.13 36.48 -11.86
C ASP A 420 -18.70 36.63 -13.34
N ASP A 421 -17.85 35.73 -13.84
CA ASP A 421 -17.34 35.71 -15.21
C ASP A 421 -18.31 35.12 -16.24
N TYR A 422 -19.46 34.56 -15.82
CA TYR A 422 -20.39 33.83 -16.69
C TYR A 422 -20.84 34.60 -17.94
N LYS A 423 -20.84 35.93 -17.90
CA LYS A 423 -21.22 36.77 -19.03
C LYS A 423 -20.27 36.61 -20.21
N GLU A 424 -18.98 36.40 -19.95
CA GLU A 424 -17.95 36.20 -20.97
C GLU A 424 -17.52 34.74 -21.12
N TRP A 425 -17.74 33.93 -20.08
CA TRP A 425 -17.27 32.56 -20.02
C TRP A 425 -18.44 31.58 -19.77
N ASN A 426 -18.99 31.00 -20.83
CA ASN A 426 -20.12 30.06 -20.76
C ASN A 426 -20.17 29.11 -21.96
N VAL A 427 -21.01 28.07 -21.89
CA VAL A 427 -21.19 27.08 -22.97
C VAL A 427 -21.61 27.73 -24.28
N GLU A 428 -22.63 28.58 -24.28
CA GLU A 428 -23.17 29.26 -25.48
C GLU A 428 -22.08 30.04 -26.25
N LYS A 429 -21.19 30.76 -25.55
CA LYS A 429 -20.08 31.50 -26.15
C LYS A 429 -18.95 30.60 -26.68
N GLN A 430 -18.83 29.36 -26.21
CA GLN A 430 -17.77 28.43 -26.61
C GLN A 430 -18.19 27.45 -27.71
N VAL A 431 -19.48 27.11 -27.83
CA VAL A 431 -20.00 26.25 -28.89
C VAL A 431 -19.76 26.91 -30.27
N GLY A 432 -19.08 26.20 -31.15
CA GLY A 432 -18.73 26.64 -32.50
C GLY A 432 -17.45 27.48 -32.60
N ASP A 433 -16.92 28.03 -31.51
CA ASP A 433 -15.60 28.67 -31.53
C ASP A 433 -14.50 27.61 -31.44
N LYS A 434 -13.82 27.39 -32.56
CA LYS A 434 -12.67 26.47 -32.70
C LYS A 434 -11.50 26.81 -31.77
N ASN A 435 -11.43 28.02 -31.22
CA ASN A 435 -10.40 28.41 -30.27
C ASN A 435 -10.82 28.24 -28.80
N SER A 436 -12.08 27.88 -28.53
CA SER A 436 -12.60 27.66 -27.18
C SER A 436 -11.96 26.47 -26.48
N VAL A 437 -12.19 26.36 -25.17
CA VAL A 437 -11.78 25.20 -24.35
C VAL A 437 -12.69 24.01 -24.65
N LEU A 438 -13.99 24.26 -24.84
CA LEU A 438 -15.03 23.27 -25.17
C LEU A 438 -14.75 22.48 -26.45
N GLU A 439 -14.49 23.17 -27.57
CA GLU A 439 -14.19 22.47 -28.83
C GLU A 439 -12.85 21.73 -28.76
N TYR A 440 -11.88 22.22 -27.98
CA TYR A 440 -10.63 21.51 -27.77
C TYR A 440 -10.79 20.24 -26.95
N TRP A 441 -11.67 20.24 -25.93
CA TRP A 441 -12.03 19.00 -25.22
C TRP A 441 -12.70 17.98 -26.16
N ARG A 442 -13.58 18.42 -27.07
CA ARG A 442 -14.14 17.53 -28.11
C ARG A 442 -13.05 16.94 -29.01
N GLU A 443 -12.06 17.74 -29.44
CA GLU A 443 -10.90 17.24 -30.20
C GLU A 443 -10.09 16.20 -29.40
N VAL A 444 -9.81 16.47 -28.13
CA VAL A 444 -9.08 15.57 -27.22
C VAL A 444 -9.83 14.25 -27.00
N LEU A 445 -11.14 14.30 -26.71
CA LEU A 445 -11.95 13.11 -26.46
C LEU A 445 -12.17 12.28 -27.74
N ALA A 446 -12.33 12.93 -28.89
CA ALA A 446 -12.37 12.26 -30.19
C ALA A 446 -11.03 11.57 -30.51
N LEU A 447 -9.89 12.22 -30.25
CA LEU A 447 -8.58 11.57 -30.39
C LEU A 447 -8.44 10.37 -29.46
N ARG A 448 -8.70 10.54 -28.16
CA ARG A 448 -8.61 9.47 -27.15
C ARG A 448 -9.40 8.23 -27.57
N LYS A 449 -10.60 8.42 -28.14
CA LYS A 449 -11.47 7.34 -28.63
C LYS A 449 -10.93 6.68 -29.91
N SER A 450 -10.39 7.46 -30.85
CA SER A 450 -9.87 6.95 -32.13
C SER A 450 -8.49 6.28 -32.02
N GLU A 451 -7.67 6.71 -31.06
CA GLU A 451 -6.34 6.19 -30.77
C GLU A 451 -6.29 5.54 -29.37
N SER A 452 -7.35 4.81 -29.00
CA SER A 452 -7.52 4.20 -27.67
C SER A 452 -6.42 3.20 -27.29
N GLU A 453 -5.84 2.50 -28.28
CA GLU A 453 -4.66 1.63 -28.07
C GLU A 453 -3.45 2.38 -27.49
N VAL A 454 -3.36 3.70 -27.73
CA VAL A 454 -2.29 4.56 -27.25
C VAL A 454 -2.71 5.29 -25.97
N PHE A 455 -3.88 5.94 -25.99
CA PHE A 455 -4.27 6.87 -24.91
C PHE A 455 -5.15 6.28 -23.82
N THR A 456 -5.76 5.11 -24.05
CA THR A 456 -6.53 4.40 -23.01
C THR A 456 -5.76 3.19 -22.48
N TYR A 457 -5.15 2.42 -23.39
CA TYR A 457 -4.48 1.14 -23.09
C TYR A 457 -2.95 1.16 -23.21
N GLY A 458 -2.36 2.27 -23.68
CA GLY A 458 -0.93 2.34 -23.98
C GLY A 458 -0.03 2.41 -22.75
N HIS A 459 1.25 2.11 -22.96
CA HIS A 459 2.29 2.23 -21.94
C HIS A 459 2.84 3.66 -21.88
N TYR A 460 2.82 4.24 -20.67
CA TYR A 460 3.37 5.54 -20.33
C TYR A 460 4.87 5.44 -19.99
N GLU A 461 5.67 6.36 -20.51
CA GLU A 461 7.11 6.49 -20.22
C GLU A 461 7.50 7.98 -20.08
N GLU A 462 7.91 8.42 -18.89
CA GLU A 462 8.33 9.81 -18.62
C GLU A 462 9.66 10.16 -19.32
N LEU A 463 9.77 11.36 -19.89
CA LEU A 463 11.05 11.87 -20.42
C LEU A 463 11.87 12.55 -19.31
N ASP A 464 13.18 12.31 -19.33
CA ASP A 464 14.15 12.90 -18.38
C ASP A 464 14.02 14.45 -18.28
N VAL A 465 13.95 14.93 -17.04
CA VAL A 465 13.94 16.37 -16.69
C VAL A 465 15.17 17.10 -17.27
N ALA A 466 16.32 16.42 -17.39
CA ALA A 466 17.51 16.98 -18.02
C ALA A 466 17.32 17.34 -19.51
N ARG A 467 16.36 16.69 -20.19
CA ARG A 467 15.98 16.97 -21.58
C ARG A 467 14.85 18.00 -21.68
N THR A 468 13.92 18.01 -20.73
CA THR A 468 12.69 18.82 -20.81
C THR A 468 12.79 20.16 -20.08
N GLY A 469 13.62 20.25 -19.03
CA GLY A 469 13.54 21.29 -18.01
C GLY A 469 12.37 21.07 -17.03
N GLU A 470 12.42 21.77 -15.89
CA GLU A 470 11.45 21.60 -14.79
C GLU A 470 10.02 22.03 -15.16
N ASN A 471 9.87 23.02 -16.06
CA ASN A 471 8.57 23.56 -16.48
C ASN A 471 7.84 22.71 -17.52
N VAL A 472 8.53 21.85 -18.28
CA VAL A 472 7.91 21.01 -19.32
C VAL A 472 7.76 19.59 -18.81
N PHE A 473 6.54 19.17 -18.50
CA PHE A 473 6.23 17.76 -18.29
C PHE A 473 6.08 17.10 -19.66
N ALA A 474 6.91 16.11 -19.95
CA ALA A 474 6.83 15.32 -21.17
C ALA A 474 6.87 13.82 -20.86
N TYR A 475 6.14 13.06 -21.64
CA TYR A 475 6.11 11.61 -21.60
C TYR A 475 5.79 11.05 -23.00
N THR A 476 6.06 9.77 -23.23
CA THR A 476 5.53 9.06 -24.39
C THR A 476 4.44 8.09 -23.99
N MET A 477 3.48 7.89 -24.90
CA MET A 477 2.47 6.85 -24.82
C MET A 477 2.71 5.89 -26.00
N THR A 478 2.87 4.61 -25.72
CA THR A 478 3.16 3.58 -26.74
C THR A 478 2.04 2.55 -26.76
N SER A 479 1.48 2.22 -27.93
CA SER A 479 0.50 1.14 -28.03
C SER A 479 1.11 -0.19 -27.66
N PHE A 480 0.27 -1.11 -27.19
CA PHE A 480 0.72 -2.42 -26.73
C PHE A 480 1.45 -3.25 -27.81
N ASP A 481 1.04 -3.12 -29.07
CA ASP A 481 1.66 -3.75 -30.24
C ASP A 481 2.93 -3.01 -30.75
N GLU A 482 3.32 -1.94 -30.06
CA GLU A 482 4.40 -1.00 -30.39
C GLU A 482 4.29 -0.33 -31.78
N GLN A 483 3.18 -0.52 -32.51
CA GLN A 483 2.96 0.03 -33.86
C GLN A 483 2.64 1.54 -33.86
N LYS A 484 2.24 2.08 -32.71
CA LYS A 484 1.92 3.50 -32.53
C LYS A 484 2.66 4.02 -31.29
N LYS A 485 3.32 5.16 -31.43
CA LYS A 485 3.90 5.89 -30.31
C LYS A 485 3.56 7.38 -30.46
N ALA A 486 3.20 8.00 -29.35
CA ALA A 486 2.94 9.42 -29.23
C ALA A 486 3.92 10.05 -28.24
N LEU A 487 4.43 11.24 -28.54
CA LEU A 487 5.15 12.08 -27.59
C LEU A 487 4.21 13.19 -27.12
N VAL A 488 3.97 13.32 -25.82
CA VAL A 488 3.18 14.39 -25.20
C VAL A 488 4.12 15.42 -24.56
N LEU A 489 3.88 16.70 -24.84
CA LEU A 489 4.64 17.83 -24.30
C LEU A 489 3.67 18.82 -23.63
N LEU A 490 3.92 19.19 -22.36
CA LEU A 490 3.04 20.05 -21.55
C LEU A 490 3.88 21.13 -20.84
N ASN A 491 3.73 22.39 -21.23
CA ASN A 491 4.39 23.50 -20.53
C ASN A 491 3.52 23.98 -19.35
N PHE A 492 4.01 23.86 -18.12
CA PHE A 492 3.34 24.33 -16.90
C PHE A 492 3.78 25.75 -16.49
N SER A 493 4.35 26.53 -17.40
CA SER A 493 4.72 27.94 -17.18
C SER A 493 4.07 28.90 -18.17
N ASP A 494 3.97 30.17 -17.77
CA ASP A 494 3.53 31.31 -18.56
C ASP A 494 4.53 31.73 -19.65
N MET A 495 5.79 31.30 -19.53
CA MET A 495 6.88 31.57 -20.47
C MET A 495 7.06 30.45 -21.50
N ASP A 496 7.41 30.83 -22.73
CA ASP A 496 7.81 29.89 -23.78
C ASP A 496 9.03 29.06 -23.37
N GLN A 497 8.93 27.74 -23.53
CA GLN A 497 9.99 26.77 -23.26
C GLN A 497 10.56 26.20 -24.56
N ARG A 498 11.80 25.70 -24.53
CA ARG A 498 12.41 24.99 -25.66
C ARG A 498 12.60 23.52 -25.36
N PHE A 499 12.13 22.67 -26.26
CA PHE A 499 12.31 21.22 -26.19
C PHE A 499 13.24 20.74 -27.30
N ASP A 500 14.23 19.89 -26.95
CA ASP A 500 15.10 19.24 -27.92
C ASP A 500 14.37 18.05 -28.58
N THR A 501 14.15 18.16 -29.89
CA THR A 501 13.43 17.17 -30.71
C THR A 501 14.30 16.02 -31.20
N CYS A 502 15.57 15.94 -30.82
CA CYS A 502 16.50 14.86 -31.19
C CYS A 502 15.88 13.46 -30.98
N GLY A 503 15.78 12.66 -32.04
CA GLY A 503 15.14 11.33 -32.02
C GLY A 503 13.62 11.32 -32.27
N PHE A 504 13.02 12.47 -32.57
CA PHE A 504 11.61 12.62 -32.99
C PHE A 504 11.47 13.31 -34.35
N GLU A 505 12.52 13.28 -35.18
CA GLU A 505 12.54 13.90 -36.52
C GLU A 505 11.49 13.28 -37.45
N GLY A 506 10.80 14.12 -38.22
CA GLY A 506 9.77 13.67 -39.16
C GLY A 506 8.47 13.19 -38.51
N TRP A 507 8.31 13.32 -37.19
CA TRP A 507 7.05 13.00 -36.53
C TRP A 507 5.97 14.07 -36.86
N SER A 508 4.71 13.67 -37.05
CA SER A 508 3.60 14.56 -37.43
C SER A 508 2.73 15.00 -36.24
N THR A 509 2.27 16.26 -36.22
CA THR A 509 1.51 16.82 -35.08
C THR A 509 0.04 16.39 -35.10
N LEU A 510 -0.44 15.78 -34.01
CA LEU A 510 -1.83 15.28 -33.86
C LEU A 510 -2.75 16.31 -33.16
N LEU A 511 -2.44 16.67 -31.91
CA LEU A 511 -3.09 17.78 -31.18
C LEU A 511 -2.19 19.03 -31.11
N GLY A 512 -2.83 20.20 -31.09
CA GLY A 512 -2.17 21.50 -31.02
C GLY A 512 -1.85 22.12 -32.39
N ARG A 513 -1.00 23.14 -32.40
CA ARG A 513 -0.70 23.91 -33.64
C ARG A 513 0.11 23.05 -34.62
N LYS A 514 -0.47 22.72 -35.78
CA LYS A 514 0.16 21.89 -36.82
C LYS A 514 1.48 22.52 -37.30
N THR A 515 2.59 21.87 -36.95
CA THR A 515 3.94 22.16 -37.45
C THR A 515 4.68 20.83 -37.64
N GLU A 516 5.42 20.68 -38.75
CA GLU A 516 6.32 19.55 -38.96
C GLU A 516 7.55 19.65 -38.05
N VAL A 517 8.06 18.52 -37.55
CA VAL A 517 9.29 18.48 -36.74
C VAL A 517 10.50 18.45 -37.68
N GLY A 518 11.05 19.63 -37.95
CA GLY A 518 12.29 19.82 -38.71
C GLY A 518 13.53 19.32 -37.98
N VAL A 519 14.51 18.83 -38.73
CA VAL A 519 15.76 18.25 -38.21
C VAL A 519 16.59 19.31 -37.45
N GLY A 520 16.93 19.03 -36.20
CA GLY A 520 17.92 19.80 -35.42
C GLY A 520 17.50 21.20 -34.95
N VAL A 521 16.22 21.57 -35.01
CA VAL A 521 15.70 22.85 -34.51
C VAL A 521 14.83 22.62 -33.28
N GLY A 522 15.31 23.05 -32.11
CA GLY A 522 14.56 22.92 -30.85
C GLY A 522 13.17 23.58 -30.94
N ARG A 523 12.12 22.83 -30.59
CA ARG A 523 10.72 23.26 -30.70
C ARG A 523 10.39 24.24 -29.59
N SER A 524 9.81 25.39 -29.94
CA SER A 524 9.23 26.32 -28.96
C SER A 524 7.88 25.77 -28.51
N ILE A 525 7.69 25.59 -27.21
CA ILE A 525 6.41 25.29 -26.59
C ILE A 525 5.93 26.58 -25.94
N ASN A 526 4.83 27.14 -26.45
CA ASN A 526 4.25 28.38 -25.93
C ASN A 526 4.00 28.28 -24.42
N GLY A 527 3.88 29.41 -23.72
CA GLY A 527 3.30 29.46 -22.38
C GLY A 527 1.97 28.70 -22.31
N TYR A 528 1.89 27.69 -21.45
CA TYR A 528 0.80 26.70 -21.38
C TYR A 528 0.42 26.00 -22.70
N GLY A 529 1.40 25.80 -23.59
CA GLY A 529 1.22 25.08 -24.85
C GLY A 529 1.45 23.58 -24.75
N CYS A 530 0.90 22.85 -25.73
CA CYS A 530 1.07 21.41 -25.89
C CYS A 530 1.26 21.01 -27.36
N TYR A 531 1.91 19.86 -27.57
CA TYR A 531 1.99 19.19 -28.87
C TYR A 531 2.05 17.68 -28.69
N GLU A 532 1.45 16.97 -29.63
CA GLU A 532 1.53 15.52 -29.74
C GLU A 532 2.16 15.13 -31.07
N VAL A 533 3.03 14.13 -31.11
CA VAL A 533 3.73 13.74 -32.35
C VAL A 533 3.80 12.22 -32.54
N ARG A 534 3.71 11.74 -33.79
CA ARG A 534 3.72 10.29 -34.19
C ARG A 534 4.79 9.98 -35.26
N PRO A 535 5.49 8.83 -35.24
CA PRO A 535 6.50 8.48 -36.25
C PRO A 535 5.93 8.32 -37.67
N PRO A 536 6.76 8.47 -38.73
CA PRO A 536 6.38 8.13 -40.10
C PRO A 536 5.93 6.66 -40.22
N GLN A 537 4.88 6.40 -40.99
CA GLN A 537 4.47 5.03 -41.32
C GLN A 537 5.57 4.34 -42.13
N GLN A 538 6.29 3.38 -41.53
CA GLN A 538 7.12 2.46 -42.29
C GLN A 538 6.22 1.45 -43.02
N GLN A 539 6.40 1.34 -44.34
CA GLN A 539 5.81 0.23 -45.08
C GLN A 539 6.47 -1.09 -44.64
N PRO A 540 5.71 -2.21 -44.61
CA PRO A 540 6.29 -3.51 -44.33
C PRO A 540 7.18 -3.94 -45.50
N SER A 541 8.49 -3.83 -45.34
CA SER A 541 9.44 -4.38 -46.31
C SER A 541 9.44 -5.90 -46.21
N LEU A 542 8.73 -6.55 -47.15
CA LEU A 542 9.06 -7.90 -47.56
C LEU A 542 10.55 -7.92 -47.98
N ASP A 543 11.37 -8.71 -47.30
CA ASP A 543 12.20 -9.69 -48.01
C ASP A 543 12.68 -10.80 -47.08
N ARG A 544 13.00 -11.95 -47.70
CA ARG A 544 12.99 -13.26 -47.04
C ARG A 544 14.21 -14.08 -47.50
N TRP A 545 14.71 -14.94 -46.60
CA TRP A 545 15.52 -16.17 -46.85
C TRP A 545 17.07 -16.17 -46.71
N ILE A 546 17.51 -17.30 -46.11
CA ILE A 546 18.62 -18.21 -46.49
C ILE A 546 20.00 -18.18 -45.76
N LEU A 547 20.21 -19.28 -45.00
CA LEU A 547 21.41 -20.11 -44.73
C LEU A 547 22.74 -19.52 -44.15
N ALA A 548 22.95 -19.86 -42.87
CA ALA A 548 24.01 -20.74 -42.34
C ALA A 548 25.50 -20.67 -42.80
N ARG A 549 26.39 -20.51 -41.79
CA ARG A 549 27.80 -20.99 -41.66
C ARG A 549 28.82 -20.61 -42.76
N HIS A 550 29.89 -19.87 -42.39
CA HIS A 550 31.22 -20.48 -42.07
C HIS A 550 32.30 -19.47 -41.60
N TRP A 551 33.53 -19.99 -41.47
CA TRP A 551 34.73 -19.52 -40.74
C TRP A 551 35.59 -18.43 -41.43
N ASP A 552 36.42 -17.77 -40.61
CA ASP A 552 37.78 -17.24 -40.82
C ASP A 552 38.09 -16.04 -41.76
N ASP A 553 38.66 -15.01 -41.11
CA ASP A 553 40.03 -14.47 -41.32
C ASP A 553 40.48 -14.06 -42.74
N ARG A 554 40.66 -12.73 -42.98
CA ARG A 554 41.99 -12.07 -43.11
C ARG A 554 41.98 -10.61 -43.62
N ASP A 555 42.98 -9.88 -43.12
CA ASP A 555 43.78 -8.81 -43.76
C ASP A 555 43.14 -7.56 -44.43
N ASN A 556 43.22 -6.46 -43.67
CA ASN A 556 44.13 -5.30 -43.92
C ASN A 556 43.86 -4.20 -44.97
N ARG A 557 44.14 -2.96 -44.50
CA ARG A 557 44.62 -1.75 -45.23
C ARG A 557 43.60 -1.09 -46.20
N HIS A 558 43.44 0.25 -46.25
CA HIS A 558 44.33 1.35 -45.88
C HIS A 558 43.59 2.68 -45.52
N THR A 559 44.03 3.36 -44.43
CA THR A 559 44.11 4.84 -44.26
C THR A 559 42.83 5.72 -44.39
N LYS A 560 42.70 6.91 -43.77
CA LYS A 560 43.67 7.86 -43.20
C LYS A 560 42.98 8.73 -42.12
N SER A 561 43.73 9.32 -41.19
CA SER A 561 43.15 10.14 -40.12
C SER A 561 42.78 11.57 -40.55
N MET A 562 41.77 12.14 -39.89
CA MET A 562 41.76 13.57 -39.55
C MET A 562 41.21 13.76 -38.13
N THR A 563 42.07 14.24 -37.23
CA THR A 563 41.71 14.68 -35.89
C THR A 563 41.40 16.18 -35.90
N SER A 564 40.26 16.59 -35.35
CA SER A 564 40.02 18.01 -35.01
C SER A 564 39.43 18.13 -33.61
N ARG A 565 40.13 18.85 -32.74
CA ARG A 565 39.75 19.05 -31.33
C ARG A 565 38.73 20.18 -31.21
N CYS A 566 37.52 19.90 -30.74
CA CYS A 566 36.66 20.94 -30.17
C CYS A 566 37.10 21.26 -28.72
N ARG A 567 37.59 22.49 -28.49
CA ARG A 567 37.87 23.01 -27.13
C ARG A 567 36.58 23.51 -26.49
N ALA A 568 36.10 22.82 -25.46
CA ALA A 568 35.03 23.34 -24.61
C ALA A 568 35.49 24.61 -23.86
N LYS A 569 34.64 25.65 -23.83
CA LYS A 569 34.86 26.85 -23.01
C LYS A 569 34.47 26.57 -21.56
N THR A 570 35.35 26.85 -20.61
CA THR A 570 35.10 26.65 -19.18
C THR A 570 34.12 27.68 -18.61
N VAL A 571 33.07 27.20 -17.94
CA VAL A 571 32.09 28.04 -17.23
C VAL A 571 32.75 28.66 -15.98
N LYS A 572 32.51 29.96 -15.74
CA LYS A 572 32.99 30.64 -14.51
C LYS A 572 32.10 30.30 -13.32
N VAL A 573 32.57 29.39 -12.48
CA VAL A 573 31.98 29.07 -11.17
C VAL A 573 32.05 30.30 -10.25
N LYS A 574 30.90 30.74 -9.71
CA LYS A 574 30.80 31.96 -8.88
C LYS A 574 31.15 31.74 -7.41
N GLN A 575 31.04 30.52 -6.89
CA GLN A 575 31.39 30.14 -5.52
C GLN A 575 31.86 28.68 -5.48
N ALA A 576 32.91 28.39 -4.71
CA ALA A 576 33.38 27.02 -4.48
C ALA A 576 32.55 26.32 -3.39
N CYS A 577 32.40 24.99 -3.50
CA CYS A 577 31.83 24.19 -2.41
C CYS A 577 32.74 24.25 -1.17
N ASP A 578 32.25 23.91 0.02
CA ASP A 578 32.96 24.18 1.27
C ASP A 578 34.31 23.45 1.35
N SER A 579 34.37 22.19 0.94
CA SER A 579 35.60 21.40 0.85
C SER A 579 36.59 21.96 -0.18
N CYS A 580 36.12 22.36 -1.38
CA CYS A 580 36.93 23.08 -2.38
C CYS A 580 37.40 24.47 -1.81
N ARG A 581 36.58 25.18 -1.02
CA ARG A 581 36.81 26.53 -0.45
C ARG A 581 37.77 26.54 0.75
N LEU A 582 37.60 25.66 1.72
CA LEU A 582 38.45 25.54 2.92
C LEU A 582 39.90 25.25 2.53
N ARG A 583 40.08 24.39 1.53
CA ARG A 583 41.38 24.06 0.92
C ARG A 583 41.94 25.17 0.00
N LYS A 584 41.20 26.26 -0.21
CA LYS A 584 41.54 27.38 -1.10
C LYS A 584 41.85 26.95 -2.55
N ILE A 585 41.23 25.86 -3.02
CA ILE A 585 41.39 25.35 -4.39
C ILE A 585 40.17 25.68 -5.26
N ARG A 586 40.36 25.67 -6.58
CA ARG A 586 39.33 26.08 -7.53
C ARG A 586 38.27 24.97 -7.68
N CYS A 587 37.01 25.30 -7.38
CA CYS A 587 35.88 24.44 -7.71
C CYS A 587 35.55 24.55 -9.21
N ASP A 588 35.16 23.44 -9.82
CA ASP A 588 34.60 23.32 -11.17
C ASP A 588 33.06 23.41 -11.20
N GLY A 589 32.42 23.35 -10.03
CA GLY A 589 30.97 23.51 -9.86
C GLY A 589 30.16 22.25 -10.15
N ALA A 590 30.81 21.13 -10.46
CA ALA A 590 30.17 19.83 -10.52
C ALA A 590 29.81 19.33 -9.11
N TRP A 591 28.91 18.35 -9.01
CA TRP A 591 28.63 17.66 -7.77
C TRP A 591 28.87 16.14 -7.91
N PRO A 592 29.89 15.58 -7.25
CA PRO A 592 30.95 16.26 -6.49
C PRO A 592 31.90 17.12 -7.37
N CYS A 593 32.52 18.19 -6.83
CA CYS A 593 33.57 18.93 -7.55
C CYS A 593 34.74 17.96 -7.83
N ALA A 594 35.36 17.97 -9.01
CA ALA A 594 36.40 16.98 -9.34
C ALA A 594 37.56 17.00 -8.32
N ASN A 595 37.84 18.17 -7.74
CA ASN A 595 38.81 18.37 -6.66
C ASN A 595 38.40 17.80 -5.29
N CYS A 596 37.10 17.56 -5.05
CA CYS A 596 36.62 16.80 -3.89
C CYS A 596 36.53 15.30 -4.20
N ALA A 597 36.06 14.93 -5.41
CA ALA A 597 36.02 13.54 -5.87
C ALA A 597 37.41 12.90 -5.85
N ALA A 598 38.41 13.54 -6.46
CA ALA A 598 39.80 13.08 -6.49
C ALA A 598 40.50 13.07 -5.11
N ALA A 599 39.87 13.65 -4.08
CA ALA A 599 40.36 13.68 -2.72
C ALA A 599 39.48 12.90 -1.72
N ALA A 600 38.49 12.14 -2.22
CA ALA A 600 37.50 11.44 -1.41
C ALA A 600 36.81 12.31 -0.33
N LEU A 601 36.61 13.61 -0.61
CA LEU A 601 35.94 14.55 0.30
C LEU A 601 34.47 14.72 -0.05
N SER A 602 33.62 14.82 0.97
CA SER A 602 32.23 15.21 0.80
C SER A 602 32.14 16.61 0.18
N CYS A 603 31.44 16.71 -0.95
CA CYS A 603 31.27 17.95 -1.69
C CYS A 603 29.98 18.66 -1.25
N THR A 604 30.04 19.44 -0.18
CA THR A 604 28.90 20.24 0.30
C THR A 604 28.90 21.62 -0.34
N PHE A 605 27.99 21.88 -1.30
CA PHE A 605 27.28 23.15 -1.54
C PHE A 605 26.40 23.02 -2.79
N LEU A 606 25.07 23.14 -2.65
CA LEU A 606 24.16 23.35 -3.79
C LEU A 606 24.25 24.80 -4.27
N ALA A 607 24.40 25.01 -5.57
CA ALA A 607 24.51 26.35 -6.15
C ALA A 607 23.11 26.94 -6.48
N VAL A 608 22.52 27.69 -5.55
CA VAL A 608 21.32 28.52 -5.81
C VAL A 608 21.54 29.98 -5.37
N HIS A 609 20.74 30.88 -5.92
CA HIS A 609 20.90 32.34 -5.96
C HIS A 609 21.10 33.07 -4.62
N LYS A 610 21.73 34.27 -4.71
CA LYS A 610 21.86 35.23 -3.60
C LYS A 610 20.48 35.68 -3.07
N LYS A 611 20.33 35.69 -1.74
CA LYS A 611 19.34 36.53 -1.04
C LYS A 611 19.56 38.01 -1.36
N THR A 612 18.51 38.73 -1.75
CA THR A 612 18.46 40.20 -1.71
C THR A 612 18.02 40.66 -0.32
N GLY A 613 18.95 41.23 0.45
CA GLY A 613 18.64 41.85 1.75
C GLY A 613 17.83 43.15 1.62
N PRO A 614 17.28 43.66 2.75
CA PRO A 614 16.29 44.74 2.74
C PRO A 614 16.90 46.09 2.33
N LYS A 615 16.21 46.83 1.45
CA LYS A 615 16.46 48.26 1.26
C LYS A 615 15.72 49.04 2.36
N GLY A 616 16.48 49.75 3.21
CA GLY A 616 15.92 50.61 4.26
C GLY A 616 15.06 51.75 3.70
N GLY A 617 14.00 52.11 4.42
CA GLY A 617 12.95 53.00 3.92
C GLY A 617 13.16 54.50 4.16
N ARG A 618 12.24 55.31 3.61
CA ARG A 618 11.95 56.69 4.01
C ARG A 618 10.56 56.76 4.67
N ARG A 619 10.36 57.69 5.61
CA ARG A 619 9.20 57.75 6.51
C ARG A 619 8.19 58.88 6.17
N ARG A 620 6.89 58.53 6.26
CA ARG A 620 5.75 59.31 6.83
C ARG A 620 5.25 60.58 6.07
N PRO A 621 4.01 61.09 6.32
CA PRO A 621 3.12 60.86 7.50
C PRO A 621 1.60 60.56 7.33
N ARG A 622 1.06 60.08 8.47
CA ARG A 622 -0.33 59.88 8.98
C ARG A 622 -1.52 60.76 8.50
N SER A 623 -2.73 60.18 8.57
CA SER A 623 -3.90 60.62 9.38
C SER A 623 -4.93 59.46 9.56
N PHE A 624 -5.37 59.12 10.80
CA PHE A 624 -6.71 59.39 11.43
C PHE A 624 -7.93 58.82 10.67
N ALA A 625 -8.97 58.19 11.27
CA ALA A 625 -9.27 57.79 12.67
C ALA A 625 -10.39 56.70 12.72
N SER A 626 -10.62 56.09 13.88
CA SER A 626 -11.85 55.33 14.27
C SER A 626 -12.74 56.24 15.17
N PRO A 627 -13.80 55.80 15.91
CA PRO A 627 -14.48 54.47 16.04
C PRO A 627 -16.05 54.56 16.11
N VAL A 628 -16.72 53.55 16.75
CA VAL A 628 -18.08 53.58 17.42
C VAL A 628 -19.30 53.30 16.50
N SER A 629 -20.31 52.45 16.82
CA SER A 629 -20.50 51.40 17.87
C SER A 629 -21.80 50.57 17.67
N ASP A 630 -21.89 49.42 18.38
CA ASP A 630 -23.06 48.88 19.13
C ASP A 630 -24.41 48.48 18.48
N SER A 631 -24.70 47.16 18.59
CA SER A 631 -25.78 46.57 19.44
C SER A 631 -27.04 45.86 18.84
N VAL A 632 -27.08 44.54 19.07
CA VAL A 632 -28.07 43.78 19.89
C VAL A 632 -29.57 43.60 19.47
N ARG A 633 -29.99 42.31 19.49
CA ARG A 633 -31.31 41.67 19.83
C ARG A 633 -32.31 41.19 18.74
N ALA A 634 -32.46 39.86 18.71
CA ALA A 634 -33.67 39.03 18.93
C ALA A 634 -34.91 39.14 18.00
N GLY A 635 -35.40 37.96 17.54
CA GLY A 635 -36.73 37.76 16.91
C GLY A 635 -37.85 37.53 17.95
N PRO A 636 -38.78 36.55 17.79
CA PRO A 636 -39.03 35.63 16.66
C PRO A 636 -40.55 35.43 16.34
N SER A 637 -40.89 34.39 15.57
CA SER A 637 -41.93 33.36 15.88
C SER A 637 -43.07 33.07 14.87
N ASN A 638 -43.48 31.77 14.89
CA ASN A 638 -44.79 31.17 14.57
C ASN A 638 -45.21 30.94 13.10
N LEU A 639 -46.05 29.94 12.75
CA LEU A 639 -46.28 28.53 13.18
C LEU A 639 -47.45 27.94 12.32
N HIS A 640 -47.76 26.64 12.48
CA HIS A 640 -49.02 25.94 12.08
C HIS A 640 -49.25 25.58 10.58
N HIS A 641 -49.97 24.50 10.21
CA HIS A 641 -50.27 23.16 10.81
C HIS A 641 -51.08 22.29 9.80
N ILE A 642 -51.09 20.94 9.98
CA ILE A 642 -52.13 19.96 9.51
C ILE A 642 -52.21 19.71 7.96
N GLY A 643 -52.43 18.50 7.41
CA GLY A 643 -52.47 17.13 7.97
C GLY A 643 -53.32 16.12 7.14
N SER A 644 -53.06 14.80 7.28
CA SER A 644 -53.86 13.62 6.82
C SER A 644 -54.05 13.40 5.28
N SER A 645 -54.10 12.20 4.66
CA SER A 645 -54.62 10.86 5.04
C SER A 645 -54.24 9.75 4.02
N LEU A 646 -54.36 8.46 4.39
CA LEU A 646 -54.18 7.23 3.56
C LEU A 646 -55.52 6.51 3.25
N PRO A 647 -55.65 5.70 2.16
CA PRO A 647 -55.49 4.22 2.19
C PRO A 647 -54.90 3.60 0.87
N GLY A 648 -54.70 2.28 0.67
CA GLY A 648 -54.70 1.11 1.57
C GLY A 648 -55.07 -0.27 0.92
N PHE A 649 -54.09 -1.21 0.82
CA PHE A 649 -54.16 -2.68 0.59
C PHE A 649 -54.98 -3.34 -0.57
N SER A 650 -54.34 -4.26 -1.33
CA SER A 650 -54.74 -5.70 -1.45
C SER A 650 -53.72 -6.57 -2.25
N SER A 651 -53.72 -7.88 -1.99
CA SER A 651 -52.76 -8.94 -2.38
C SER A 651 -53.09 -9.76 -3.64
N ILE A 652 -52.09 -10.45 -4.25
CA ILE A 652 -52.20 -11.83 -4.82
C ILE A 652 -50.84 -12.59 -4.64
N LEU A 653 -50.91 -13.92 -4.44
CA LEU A 653 -49.79 -14.89 -4.33
C LEU A 653 -50.01 -16.10 -5.27
N ALA A 654 -48.97 -16.60 -5.95
CA ALA A 654 -48.76 -17.97 -6.52
C ALA A 654 -47.73 -17.94 -7.70
N SER A 655 -46.97 -18.97 -8.10
CA SER A 655 -46.47 -20.20 -7.43
C SER A 655 -45.48 -20.98 -8.35
N VAL A 656 -44.31 -21.39 -7.82
CA VAL A 656 -43.53 -22.63 -8.09
C VAL A 656 -43.15 -23.03 -9.54
N SER A 657 -41.82 -23.20 -9.80
CA SER A 657 -41.20 -24.49 -10.21
C SER A 657 -39.67 -24.43 -10.31
N VAL A 658 -38.99 -25.56 -10.06
CA VAL A 658 -37.52 -25.74 -10.05
C VAL A 658 -37.13 -26.78 -11.11
N HIS A 659 -35.99 -26.59 -11.77
CA HIS A 659 -35.33 -27.68 -12.50
C HIS A 659 -33.80 -27.66 -12.31
N ASN A 660 -33.26 -28.78 -11.83
CA ASN A 660 -31.82 -29.07 -11.80
C ASN A 660 -31.39 -29.72 -13.12
N GLY A 661 -30.15 -29.43 -13.55
CA GLY A 661 -29.45 -30.16 -14.61
C GLY A 661 -27.94 -29.97 -14.45
N ILE A 662 -27.20 -31.07 -14.22
CA ILE A 662 -25.74 -31.08 -14.10
C ILE A 662 -25.20 -31.78 -15.34
N GLU A 663 -24.27 -31.14 -16.08
CA GLU A 663 -23.40 -31.81 -17.04
C GLU A 663 -21.95 -31.33 -16.89
N THR A 664 -21.01 -32.26 -16.96
CA THR A 664 -19.56 -32.06 -16.79
C THR A 664 -18.82 -32.04 -18.13
N PRO A 665 -17.93 -31.07 -18.41
CA PRO A 665 -17.06 -31.12 -19.59
C PRO A 665 -15.81 -32.02 -19.42
N ALA A 666 -15.32 -32.55 -20.53
CA ALA A 666 -14.18 -33.47 -20.63
C ALA A 666 -12.80 -32.74 -20.71
N PRO A 667 -11.65 -33.44 -20.60
CA PRO A 667 -10.35 -32.79 -20.35
C PRO A 667 -9.71 -32.20 -21.62
N VAL A 668 -9.02 -31.06 -21.44
CA VAL A 668 -8.30 -30.34 -22.50
C VAL A 668 -6.87 -30.89 -22.66
N GLY A 669 -6.42 -31.01 -23.92
CA GLY A 669 -5.13 -31.59 -24.28
C GLY A 669 -3.90 -30.73 -23.95
N THR A 670 -2.75 -31.40 -23.97
CA THR A 670 -1.40 -30.88 -23.71
C THR A 670 -0.95 -29.82 -24.73
N PHE A 671 -0.43 -28.69 -24.25
CA PHE A 671 0.36 -27.75 -25.06
C PHE A 671 1.86 -27.99 -24.89
N SER A 672 2.59 -27.93 -26.01
CA SER A 672 4.06 -27.97 -26.06
C SER A 672 4.63 -26.56 -26.00
N LEU A 673 5.82 -26.40 -25.41
CA LEU A 673 6.51 -25.11 -25.26
C LEU A 673 7.18 -24.64 -26.56
N ASP A 674 7.10 -23.33 -26.81
CA ASP A 674 7.77 -22.65 -27.93
C ASP A 674 9.29 -22.50 -27.67
N PRO A 675 10.17 -22.96 -28.57
CA PRO A 675 11.63 -22.96 -28.35
C PRO A 675 12.31 -21.60 -28.60
N VAL A 676 11.56 -20.51 -28.76
CA VAL A 676 12.09 -19.18 -29.15
C VAL A 676 12.47 -18.32 -27.93
N LEU A 677 11.94 -18.61 -26.74
CA LEU A 677 12.16 -17.80 -25.54
C LEU A 677 13.50 -18.06 -24.82
N ASP A 678 14.10 -19.24 -24.98
CA ASP A 678 15.36 -19.58 -24.32
C ASP A 678 16.57 -18.81 -24.90
N ASP A 679 16.53 -18.43 -26.18
CA ASP A 679 17.65 -17.73 -26.85
C ASP A 679 17.75 -16.24 -26.47
N VAL A 680 16.68 -15.66 -25.89
CA VAL A 680 16.67 -14.26 -25.41
C VAL A 680 17.35 -14.14 -24.05
N PHE A 681 17.20 -15.12 -23.16
CA PHE A 681 17.88 -15.14 -21.86
C PHE A 681 19.35 -15.58 -21.95
N ALA A 682 19.77 -16.19 -23.06
CA ALA A 682 21.15 -16.62 -23.29
C ALA A 682 22.11 -15.48 -23.68
N LYS A 683 21.61 -14.30 -24.09
CA LYS A 683 22.40 -13.15 -24.56
C LYS A 683 22.36 -12.02 -23.54
N GLY A 684 23.31 -12.05 -22.59
CA GLY A 684 23.29 -11.24 -21.38
C GLY A 684 23.58 -9.74 -21.56
N GLU A 685 22.55 -8.94 -21.83
CA GLU A 685 22.57 -7.46 -21.80
C GLU A 685 21.67 -6.88 -20.69
N CYS A 686 21.59 -7.53 -19.52
CA CYS A 686 20.68 -7.15 -18.43
C CYS A 686 21.07 -5.84 -17.70
N GLY A 687 22.28 -5.29 -17.89
CA GLY A 687 22.81 -4.15 -17.11
C GLY A 687 23.03 -4.43 -15.61
N PHE A 688 22.59 -5.57 -15.10
CA PHE A 688 22.82 -6.03 -13.74
C PHE A 688 24.32 -6.19 -13.48
N GLN A 689 24.76 -5.66 -12.35
CA GLN A 689 26.09 -5.89 -11.79
C GLN A 689 25.93 -6.39 -10.35
N PRO A 690 26.73 -7.40 -9.92
CA PRO A 690 26.76 -7.85 -8.54
C PRO A 690 27.35 -6.74 -7.64
N SER A 691 26.89 -6.65 -6.39
CA SER A 691 27.51 -5.75 -5.42
C SER A 691 28.89 -6.29 -5.01
N PRO A 692 29.92 -5.42 -4.91
CA PRO A 692 31.27 -5.82 -4.49
C PRO A 692 31.32 -6.30 -3.03
N ALA A 693 30.25 -6.10 -2.25
CA ALA A 693 30.13 -6.62 -0.90
C ALA A 693 29.85 -8.14 -0.85
N LEU A 694 29.28 -8.74 -1.90
CA LEU A 694 28.99 -10.16 -1.95
C LEU A 694 30.02 -10.88 -2.82
N THR A 695 31.20 -11.15 -2.24
CA THR A 695 32.28 -11.87 -2.93
C THR A 695 32.03 -13.38 -2.95
N THR A 696 32.69 -14.09 -3.86
CA THR A 696 32.55 -15.55 -3.98
C THR A 696 32.98 -16.28 -2.71
N GLU A 697 33.95 -15.74 -1.95
CA GLU A 697 34.38 -16.26 -0.66
C GLU A 697 33.27 -16.15 0.40
N VAL A 698 32.58 -15.00 0.46
CA VAL A 698 31.42 -14.79 1.37
C VAL A 698 30.29 -15.76 1.03
N VAL A 699 29.97 -15.93 -0.27
CA VAL A 699 28.90 -16.85 -0.70
C VAL A 699 29.28 -18.31 -0.43
N SER A 700 30.52 -18.71 -0.73
CA SER A 700 30.98 -20.08 -0.46
C SER A 700 30.92 -20.40 1.03
N LEU A 701 31.40 -19.50 1.90
CA LEU A 701 31.36 -19.69 3.36
C LEU A 701 29.91 -19.81 3.86
N CYS A 702 29.00 -18.99 3.36
CA CYS A 702 27.58 -19.08 3.71
C CYS A 702 26.93 -20.38 3.21
N LEU A 703 27.24 -20.83 1.98
CA LEU A 703 26.70 -22.06 1.42
C LEU A 703 27.23 -23.30 2.16
N ASP A 704 28.52 -23.37 2.45
CA ASP A 704 29.09 -24.50 3.19
C ASP A 704 28.47 -24.62 4.59
N ALA A 705 28.39 -23.51 5.34
CA ALA A 705 27.69 -23.44 6.62
C ALA A 705 26.18 -23.76 6.51
N PHE A 706 25.50 -23.35 5.44
CA PHE A 706 24.10 -23.70 5.19
C PHE A 706 23.95 -25.21 4.99
N PHE A 707 24.78 -25.84 4.15
CA PHE A 707 24.67 -27.26 3.86
C PHE A 707 25.10 -28.16 5.03
N GLU A 708 26.05 -27.71 5.86
CA GLU A 708 26.45 -28.42 7.06
C GLU A 708 25.39 -28.35 8.17
N HIS A 709 24.85 -27.15 8.44
CA HIS A 709 24.03 -26.93 9.65
C HIS A 709 22.53 -26.77 9.39
N LYS A 710 22.10 -26.10 8.30
CA LYS A 710 20.68 -25.78 8.07
C LYS A 710 19.97 -26.70 7.07
N SER A 711 20.65 -27.21 6.04
CA SER A 711 20.04 -28.07 5.02
C SER A 711 19.35 -29.33 5.59
N PRO A 712 19.83 -30.00 6.66
CA PRO A 712 19.09 -31.11 7.28
C PRO A 712 17.70 -30.73 7.82
N ILE A 713 17.52 -29.48 8.25
CA ILE A 713 16.25 -28.94 8.79
C ILE A 713 15.41 -28.31 7.67
N THR A 714 16.06 -27.63 6.73
CA THR A 714 15.44 -26.93 5.60
C THR A 714 15.98 -27.47 4.27
N PRO A 715 15.60 -28.70 3.85
CA PRO A 715 16.23 -29.42 2.73
C PRO A 715 15.75 -28.95 1.35
N ILE A 716 15.72 -27.63 1.11
CA ILE A 716 15.12 -27.01 -0.09
C ILE A 716 16.12 -26.70 -1.20
N LEU A 717 17.43 -26.69 -0.93
CA LEU A 717 18.46 -26.44 -1.95
C LEU A 717 19.24 -27.72 -2.29
N ASP A 718 19.66 -27.84 -3.55
CA ASP A 718 20.60 -28.89 -3.98
C ASP A 718 22.06 -28.42 -3.80
N GLN A 719 22.87 -29.22 -3.11
CA GLN A 719 24.26 -28.86 -2.82
C GLN A 719 25.12 -28.76 -4.07
N LYS A 720 24.90 -29.63 -5.06
CA LYS A 720 25.69 -29.61 -6.29
C LYS A 720 25.28 -28.42 -7.15
N GLN A 721 23.99 -28.21 -7.36
CA GLN A 721 23.46 -27.08 -8.12
C GLN A 721 23.91 -25.74 -7.55
N MET A 722 23.89 -25.57 -6.22
CA MET A 722 24.34 -24.33 -5.58
C MET A 722 25.86 -24.13 -5.63
N LYS A 723 26.67 -25.19 -5.67
CA LYS A 723 28.13 -25.07 -5.87
C LYS A 723 28.50 -24.82 -7.34
N ASP A 724 27.85 -25.50 -8.28
CA ASP A 724 28.03 -25.26 -9.71
C ASP A 724 27.59 -23.82 -10.09
N ALA A 725 26.55 -23.29 -9.42
CA ALA A 725 26.07 -21.91 -9.53
C ALA A 725 27.12 -20.83 -9.17
N LEU A 726 28.08 -21.11 -8.28
CA LEU A 726 29.12 -20.13 -7.89
C LEU A 726 30.00 -19.68 -9.07
N LEU A 727 30.02 -20.46 -10.16
CA LEU A 727 30.78 -20.14 -11.37
C LEU A 727 30.10 -19.08 -12.27
N SER A 728 28.80 -18.81 -12.07
CA SER A 728 28.00 -17.94 -12.95
C SER A 728 26.92 -17.09 -12.27
N TYR A 729 26.77 -17.16 -10.94
CA TYR A 729 25.74 -16.39 -10.22
C TYR A 729 25.82 -14.87 -10.44
N THR A 730 27.01 -14.32 -10.70
CA THR A 730 27.21 -12.88 -10.95
C THR A 730 26.57 -12.37 -12.23
N THR A 731 26.26 -13.25 -13.20
CA THR A 731 25.61 -12.88 -14.48
C THR A 731 24.10 -13.14 -14.49
N THR A 732 23.56 -13.78 -13.45
CA THR A 732 22.17 -14.25 -13.40
C THR A 732 21.46 -13.64 -12.18
N PRO A 733 20.66 -12.55 -12.35
CA PRO A 733 20.12 -11.79 -11.21
C PRO A 733 19.25 -12.61 -10.25
N GLU A 734 18.51 -13.59 -10.79
CA GLU A 734 17.68 -14.49 -9.98
C GLU A 734 18.54 -15.36 -9.06
N LEU A 735 19.57 -16.01 -9.62
CA LEU A 735 20.49 -16.89 -8.88
C LEU A 735 21.34 -16.09 -7.89
N TYR A 736 21.81 -14.90 -8.28
CA TYR A 736 22.41 -13.94 -7.35
C TYR A 736 21.47 -13.63 -6.18
N SER A 737 20.20 -13.35 -6.45
CA SER A 737 19.22 -13.02 -5.40
C SER A 737 18.95 -14.18 -4.45
N LEU A 738 18.90 -15.42 -4.95
CA LEU A 738 18.77 -16.63 -4.11
C LEU A 738 19.97 -16.81 -3.19
N LEU A 739 21.19 -16.69 -3.74
CA LEU A 739 22.42 -16.83 -2.98
C LEU A 739 22.58 -15.71 -1.96
N ALA A 740 22.31 -14.46 -2.33
CA ALA A 740 22.31 -13.32 -1.42
C ALA A 740 21.29 -13.48 -0.28
N ALA A 741 20.11 -14.05 -0.56
CA ALA A 741 19.08 -14.30 0.44
C ALA A 741 19.51 -15.39 1.42
N CYS A 742 20.07 -16.50 0.92
CA CYS A 742 20.68 -17.54 1.75
C CYS A 742 21.79 -16.95 2.65
N CYS A 743 22.68 -16.12 2.09
CA CYS A 743 23.73 -15.43 2.85
C CYS A 743 23.13 -14.56 3.96
N SER A 744 22.05 -13.79 3.68
CA SER A 744 21.44 -12.91 4.69
C SER A 744 20.96 -13.67 5.94
N VAL A 745 20.45 -14.90 5.77
CA VAL A 745 20.03 -15.78 6.89
C VAL A 745 21.23 -16.36 7.64
N MET A 746 22.30 -16.71 6.93
CA MET A 746 23.51 -17.25 7.55
C MET A 746 24.29 -16.19 8.35
N VAL A 747 24.38 -14.94 7.87
CA VAL A 747 25.00 -13.84 8.64
C VAL A 747 24.21 -13.50 9.90
N LEU A 748 22.88 -13.68 9.90
CA LEU A 748 22.05 -13.59 11.10
C LEU A 748 22.23 -14.77 12.07
N SER A 749 23.03 -15.78 11.71
CA SER A 749 23.39 -16.93 12.54
C SER A 749 24.93 -17.04 12.71
N PRO A 750 25.62 -16.02 13.24
CA PRO A 750 27.09 -15.92 13.16
C PRO A 750 27.86 -17.07 13.81
N GLY A 751 27.29 -17.71 14.84
CA GLY A 751 27.87 -18.91 15.46
C GLY A 751 27.94 -20.15 14.54
N LEU A 752 27.32 -20.11 13.36
CA LEU A 752 27.39 -21.15 12.32
C LEU A 752 28.40 -20.83 11.21
N LEU A 753 29.02 -19.65 11.20
CA LEU A 753 29.92 -19.18 10.13
C LEU A 753 31.42 -19.39 10.43
N GLY A 754 31.77 -20.00 11.57
CA GLY A 754 33.16 -20.27 11.91
C GLY A 754 33.37 -21.14 13.15
N GLN A 755 33.64 -22.42 12.94
CA GLN A 755 34.46 -23.23 13.85
C GLN A 755 35.71 -23.71 13.12
N THR A 756 36.82 -22.98 13.24
CA THR A 756 38.17 -23.50 12.98
C THR A 756 39.03 -23.33 14.22
N SER A 757 38.88 -24.28 15.16
CA SER A 757 39.61 -24.40 16.44
C SER A 757 39.38 -23.32 17.51
N PRO A 758 39.60 -23.65 18.80
CA PRO A 758 39.31 -22.76 19.91
C PRO A 758 40.45 -21.76 20.19
N HIS A 759 40.07 -20.66 20.86
CA HIS A 759 40.83 -19.48 21.31
C HIS A 759 40.60 -18.20 20.48
N LEU A 760 40.46 -17.08 21.20
CA LEU A 760 40.17 -15.70 20.74
C LEU A 760 38.70 -15.38 20.45
N SER A 761 37.91 -15.28 21.53
CA SER A 761 36.65 -14.52 21.58
C SER A 761 36.87 -13.14 22.21
N GLN A 762 36.70 -12.06 21.44
CA GLN A 762 36.46 -10.70 21.95
C GLN A 762 35.40 -9.98 21.09
N PRO A 763 34.46 -9.22 21.69
CA PRO A 763 33.44 -8.48 20.96
C PRO A 763 33.94 -7.09 20.49
N PHE A 764 33.42 -6.62 19.36
CA PHE A 764 33.75 -5.30 18.80
C PHE A 764 33.04 -4.16 19.55
N HIS A 765 33.81 -3.21 20.10
CA HIS A 765 33.30 -1.93 20.56
C HIS A 765 33.21 -0.89 19.42
N THR A 766 32.16 -0.06 19.46
CA THR A 766 32.02 1.15 18.66
C THR A 766 32.95 2.27 19.14
N LEU A 767 33.60 3.03 18.25
CA LEU A 767 34.03 4.42 18.50
C LEU A 767 34.43 5.16 17.19
N SER A 768 34.55 6.49 17.28
CA SER A 768 34.51 7.42 16.14
C SER A 768 35.82 8.16 15.85
N THR A 769 36.24 8.22 14.57
CA THR A 769 37.15 9.22 13.93
C THR A 769 38.63 9.31 14.40
N PRO A 770 39.55 9.92 13.61
CA PRO A 770 39.83 9.78 12.17
C PRO A 770 41.33 9.44 11.84
N LEU A 771 41.64 9.19 10.56
CA LEU A 771 42.95 8.71 10.02
C LEU A 771 44.22 9.53 10.38
N PRO A 772 45.40 8.87 10.33
CA PRO A 772 46.36 9.16 9.24
C PRO A 772 47.01 7.92 8.58
N SER A 773 47.74 8.14 7.48
CA SER A 773 48.59 7.17 6.73
C SER A 773 49.85 7.92 6.22
N PRO A 774 50.80 7.36 5.42
CA PRO A 774 51.07 5.95 5.03
C PRO A 774 52.58 5.55 5.07
N ILE A 775 52.94 4.25 5.01
CA ILE A 775 54.24 3.74 4.46
C ILE A 775 54.03 2.37 3.77
N LEU A 776 54.73 2.11 2.65
CA LEU A 776 54.72 0.83 1.89
C LEU A 776 55.60 -0.26 2.56
N SER A 777 55.33 -1.56 2.38
CA SER A 777 55.93 -2.40 1.31
C SER A 777 55.50 -3.88 1.44
N PRO A 778 55.71 -4.75 0.43
CA PRO A 778 54.94 -6.00 0.28
C PRO A 778 55.69 -7.30 0.63
N THR A 779 55.00 -8.28 1.22
CA THR A 779 55.23 -9.75 1.07
C THR A 779 54.18 -10.56 1.87
N GLY A 780 53.90 -11.80 1.42
CA GLY A 780 53.36 -12.87 2.28
C GLY A 780 51.83 -13.02 2.34
N ALA A 781 51.36 -14.27 2.28
CA ALA A 781 49.95 -14.64 2.32
C ALA A 781 49.24 -14.22 3.62
N SER A 782 48.07 -13.59 3.51
CA SER A 782 47.25 -13.15 4.66
C SER A 782 46.03 -14.06 4.87
N ASN A 783 46.07 -14.89 5.91
CA ASN A 783 44.86 -15.46 6.53
C ASN A 783 44.14 -14.34 7.32
N SER A 784 43.54 -13.38 6.61
CA SER A 784 42.65 -12.40 7.22
C SER A 784 41.23 -12.96 7.27
N PRO A 785 40.48 -12.79 8.39
CA PRO A 785 39.09 -13.25 8.46
C PRO A 785 38.24 -12.50 7.42
N VAL A 786 37.41 -13.25 6.68
CA VAL A 786 36.50 -12.69 5.68
C VAL A 786 35.47 -11.79 6.39
N ALA A 787 35.47 -10.50 6.07
CA ALA A 787 34.56 -9.54 6.68
C ALA A 787 33.13 -9.75 6.15
N MET A 788 32.23 -10.26 7.00
CA MET A 788 30.85 -10.53 6.61
C MET A 788 30.04 -9.23 6.39
N PRO A 789 29.31 -9.08 5.26
CA PRO A 789 28.47 -7.91 5.02
C PRO A 789 27.30 -7.80 6.01
N PRO A 790 26.83 -6.59 6.38
CA PRO A 790 25.67 -6.44 7.26
C PRO A 790 24.40 -7.11 6.68
N PRO A 791 23.59 -7.83 7.49
CA PRO A 791 22.38 -8.50 7.00
C PRO A 791 21.40 -7.60 6.21
N ARG A 792 21.25 -6.34 6.64
CA ARG A 792 20.41 -5.33 5.95
C ARG A 792 20.93 -4.97 4.55
N LEU A 793 22.24 -4.97 4.36
CA LEU A 793 22.84 -4.77 3.04
C LEU A 793 22.51 -5.96 2.14
N LEU A 794 22.67 -7.19 2.64
CA LEU A 794 22.35 -8.40 1.89
C LEU A 794 20.87 -8.46 1.49
N ILE A 795 19.94 -8.18 2.41
CA ILE A 795 18.51 -8.06 2.11
C ILE A 795 18.24 -7.00 1.04
N SER A 796 18.89 -5.83 1.12
CA SER A 796 18.74 -4.77 0.12
C SER A 796 19.27 -5.20 -1.25
N GLU A 797 20.36 -5.95 -1.29
CA GLU A 797 20.94 -6.54 -2.51
C GLU A 797 20.04 -7.63 -3.11
N VAL A 798 19.35 -8.44 -2.31
CA VAL A 798 18.33 -9.37 -2.80
C VAL A 798 17.19 -8.61 -3.48
N ILE A 799 16.63 -7.60 -2.80
CA ILE A 799 15.53 -6.78 -3.35
C ILE A 799 15.97 -6.07 -4.64
N ARG A 800 17.19 -5.54 -4.67
CA ARG A 800 17.80 -4.93 -5.86
C ARG A 800 17.95 -5.94 -6.98
N ALA A 801 18.56 -7.11 -6.75
CA ALA A 801 18.78 -8.11 -7.80
C ALA A 801 17.46 -8.69 -8.35
N ARG A 802 16.45 -8.86 -7.50
CA ARG A 802 15.10 -9.28 -7.91
C ARG A 802 14.40 -8.29 -8.85
N SER A 803 14.74 -7.00 -8.86
CA SER A 803 14.19 -6.06 -9.84
C SER A 803 14.68 -6.31 -11.28
N PHE A 804 15.77 -7.06 -11.45
CA PHE A 804 16.34 -7.44 -12.74
C PHE A 804 15.93 -8.86 -13.21
N SER A 805 15.30 -9.68 -12.35
CA SER A 805 14.94 -11.07 -12.71
C SER A 805 13.52 -11.26 -13.26
N GLY A 806 12.60 -10.30 -13.05
CA GLY A 806 11.22 -10.44 -13.51
C GLY A 806 10.41 -11.56 -12.82
N TYR A 807 10.83 -11.96 -11.61
CA TYR A 807 10.37 -13.16 -10.89
C TYR A 807 8.86 -13.25 -10.58
N ILE A 808 8.09 -12.18 -10.77
CA ILE A 808 6.62 -12.15 -10.61
C ILE A 808 5.94 -12.65 -11.88
N GLU A 809 6.40 -12.18 -13.05
CA GLU A 809 5.87 -12.55 -14.37
C GLU A 809 6.35 -13.95 -14.80
N LYS A 810 7.56 -14.32 -14.38
CA LYS A 810 8.17 -15.63 -14.62
C LYS A 810 8.63 -16.22 -13.29
N PRO A 811 7.70 -16.69 -12.44
CA PRO A 811 8.07 -17.34 -11.19
C PRO A 811 8.87 -18.61 -11.47
N SER A 812 9.74 -18.97 -10.53
CA SER A 812 10.54 -20.18 -10.57
C SER A 812 10.68 -20.75 -9.15
N LEU A 813 11.23 -21.96 -9.03
CA LEU A 813 11.57 -22.49 -7.71
C LEU A 813 12.56 -21.58 -6.96
N ASN A 814 13.50 -20.94 -7.67
CA ASN A 814 14.44 -19.99 -7.08
C ASN A 814 13.72 -18.76 -6.51
N SER A 815 12.67 -18.26 -7.19
CA SER A 815 11.93 -17.09 -6.71
C SER A 815 11.12 -17.39 -5.44
N VAL A 816 10.50 -18.57 -5.35
CA VAL A 816 9.85 -19.07 -4.13
C VAL A 816 10.85 -19.17 -2.98
N GLN A 817 12.00 -19.79 -3.22
CA GLN A 817 13.03 -20.02 -2.20
C GLN A 817 13.69 -18.71 -1.74
N THR A 818 13.93 -17.77 -2.66
CA THR A 818 14.41 -16.42 -2.34
C THR A 818 13.43 -15.69 -1.41
N SER A 819 12.12 -15.80 -1.69
CA SER A 819 11.06 -15.22 -0.85
C SER A 819 11.04 -15.86 0.55
N PHE A 820 11.18 -17.18 0.63
CA PHE A 820 11.29 -17.91 1.90
C PHE A 820 12.53 -17.52 2.72
N PHE A 821 13.69 -17.31 2.09
CA PHE A 821 14.89 -16.83 2.78
C PHE A 821 14.75 -15.37 3.24
N LEU A 822 14.07 -14.51 2.48
CA LEU A 822 13.71 -13.16 2.94
C LEU A 822 12.77 -13.20 4.15
N PHE A 823 11.72 -14.03 4.14
CA PHE A 823 10.89 -14.30 5.32
C PHE A 823 11.77 -14.66 6.53
N SER A 824 12.67 -15.63 6.34
CA SER A 824 13.55 -16.12 7.41
C SER A 824 14.48 -15.02 7.95
N ALA A 825 15.02 -14.17 7.08
CA ALA A 825 15.89 -13.06 7.46
C ALA A 825 15.13 -11.96 8.22
N TYR A 826 13.95 -11.55 7.74
CA TYR A 826 13.11 -10.57 8.42
C TYR A 826 12.54 -11.10 9.75
N PHE A 827 12.22 -12.39 9.82
CA PHE A 827 11.82 -13.07 11.06
C PHE A 827 12.95 -13.05 12.10
N CYS A 828 14.19 -13.39 11.70
CA CYS A 828 15.36 -13.28 12.58
C CYS A 828 15.67 -11.83 13.02
N LEU A 829 15.27 -10.83 12.24
CA LEU A 829 15.36 -9.40 12.60
C LEU A 829 14.20 -8.89 13.47
N GLY A 830 13.18 -9.72 13.76
CA GLY A 830 11.99 -9.32 14.53
C GLY A 830 10.99 -8.43 13.76
N GLU A 831 11.06 -8.38 12.43
CA GLU A 831 10.17 -7.56 11.59
C GLU A 831 8.96 -8.36 11.09
N ASP A 832 8.03 -8.64 12.00
CA ASP A 832 6.88 -9.52 11.75
C ASP A 832 6.05 -9.18 10.50
N ASN A 833 5.81 -7.89 10.21
CA ASN A 833 5.06 -7.50 9.01
C ASN A 833 5.81 -7.81 7.71
N SER A 834 7.12 -7.56 7.67
CA SER A 834 7.99 -7.86 6.53
C SER A 834 8.11 -9.38 6.36
N ALA A 835 8.31 -10.11 7.46
CA ALA A 835 8.35 -11.58 7.45
C ALA A 835 7.05 -12.15 6.87
N TRP A 836 5.89 -11.72 7.40
CA TRP A 836 4.58 -12.16 6.91
C TRP A 836 4.36 -11.89 5.42
N PHE A 837 4.74 -10.71 4.94
CA PHE A 837 4.69 -10.37 3.52
C PHE A 837 5.48 -11.37 2.67
N TYR A 838 6.75 -11.65 3.02
CA TYR A 838 7.59 -12.56 2.25
C TYR A 838 7.19 -14.03 2.38
N LEU A 839 6.58 -14.44 3.48
CA LEU A 839 5.98 -15.77 3.63
C LEU A 839 4.77 -15.92 2.69
N ARG A 840 3.90 -14.90 2.64
CA ARG A 840 2.77 -14.85 1.69
C ARG A 840 3.25 -14.77 0.25
N GLU A 841 4.28 -13.99 -0.07
CA GLU A 841 4.90 -13.97 -1.41
C GLU A 841 5.40 -15.36 -1.82
N ALA A 842 6.13 -16.05 -0.94
CA ALA A 842 6.63 -17.41 -1.21
C ALA A 842 5.50 -18.40 -1.51
N ILE A 843 4.42 -18.36 -0.70
CA ILE A 843 3.24 -19.23 -0.89
C ILE A 843 2.52 -18.89 -2.21
N THR A 844 2.30 -17.60 -2.51
CA THR A 844 1.65 -17.16 -3.76
C THR A 844 2.45 -17.57 -4.99
N LEU A 845 3.77 -17.36 -5.01
CA LEU A 845 4.63 -17.78 -6.11
C LEU A 845 4.62 -19.32 -6.28
N LEU A 846 4.57 -20.07 -5.17
CA LEU A 846 4.44 -21.52 -5.20
C LEU A 846 3.08 -21.97 -5.78
N GLN A 847 2.00 -21.26 -5.43
CA GLN A 847 0.66 -21.54 -5.94
C GLN A 847 0.53 -21.21 -7.43
N LEU A 848 1.11 -20.10 -7.90
CA LEU A 848 1.21 -19.76 -9.33
C LEU A 848 1.96 -20.83 -10.13
N LEU A 849 2.98 -21.45 -9.54
CA LEU A 849 3.72 -22.59 -10.10
C LEU A 849 2.99 -23.93 -9.99
N ARG A 850 1.79 -23.96 -9.39
CA ARG A 850 0.97 -25.17 -9.16
C ARG A 850 1.69 -26.29 -8.41
N PHE A 851 2.73 -25.96 -7.63
CA PHE A 851 3.45 -26.91 -6.77
C PHE A 851 2.64 -27.35 -5.53
N HIS A 852 1.42 -26.82 -5.36
CA HIS A 852 0.46 -27.29 -4.36
C HIS A 852 -0.47 -28.41 -4.89
N GLU A 853 -0.28 -28.82 -6.15
CA GLU A 853 -1.06 -29.85 -6.82
C GLU A 853 -0.19 -31.07 -7.15
N GLU A 854 -0.64 -32.27 -6.75
CA GLU A 854 0.12 -33.51 -6.97
C GLU A 854 0.36 -33.82 -8.47
N SER A 855 -0.62 -33.49 -9.32
CA SER A 855 -0.56 -33.66 -10.77
C SER A 855 0.62 -32.94 -11.44
N THR A 856 1.05 -31.79 -10.90
CA THR A 856 2.19 -31.02 -11.40
C THR A 856 3.50 -31.80 -11.32
N TYR A 857 3.66 -32.63 -10.28
CA TYR A 857 4.88 -33.39 -10.06
C TYR A 857 5.08 -34.55 -11.04
N ALA A 858 4.00 -35.14 -11.57
CA ALA A 858 4.10 -36.19 -12.59
C ALA A 858 4.84 -35.68 -13.85
N VAL A 859 4.56 -34.45 -14.27
CA VAL A 859 5.26 -33.79 -15.40
C VAL A 859 6.68 -33.41 -15.01
N LEU A 860 6.87 -32.79 -13.83
CA LEU A 860 8.20 -32.35 -13.40
C LEU A 860 9.17 -33.51 -13.17
N TYR A 861 8.73 -34.67 -12.67
CA TYR A 861 9.62 -35.84 -12.54
C TYR A 861 10.04 -36.43 -13.89
N ALA A 862 9.31 -36.16 -14.98
CA ALA A 862 9.70 -36.55 -16.33
C ALA A 862 10.66 -35.55 -16.99
N THR A 863 10.51 -34.24 -16.72
CA THR A 863 11.27 -33.16 -17.41
C THR A 863 12.44 -32.61 -16.59
N ASN A 864 12.27 -32.42 -15.28
CA ASN A 864 13.31 -31.94 -14.38
C ASN A 864 13.17 -32.57 -12.97
N PRO A 865 13.70 -33.80 -12.78
CA PRO A 865 13.56 -34.55 -11.53
C PRO A 865 14.20 -33.89 -10.31
N LEU A 866 15.10 -32.91 -10.51
CA LEU A 866 15.75 -32.16 -9.45
C LEU A 866 14.81 -31.06 -8.92
N THR A 867 14.31 -30.20 -9.82
CA THR A 867 13.29 -29.20 -9.50
C THR A 867 12.05 -29.84 -8.90
N ALA A 868 11.59 -30.99 -9.40
CA ALA A 868 10.47 -31.75 -8.82
C ALA A 868 10.69 -32.08 -7.33
N THR A 869 11.88 -32.60 -6.97
CA THR A 869 12.21 -32.94 -5.58
C THR A 869 12.25 -31.70 -4.69
N TYR A 870 12.94 -30.65 -5.10
CA TYR A 870 13.13 -29.47 -4.25
C TYR A 870 11.89 -28.57 -4.20
N ALA A 871 11.04 -28.56 -5.23
CA ALA A 871 9.71 -27.98 -5.18
C ALA A 871 8.82 -28.67 -4.13
N ARG A 872 8.78 -30.02 -4.11
CA ARG A 872 8.02 -30.78 -3.10
C ARG A 872 8.52 -30.50 -1.68
N ARG A 873 9.84 -30.42 -1.48
CA ARG A 873 10.42 -30.05 -0.17
C ARG A 873 10.10 -28.61 0.21
N THR A 874 10.13 -27.67 -0.75
CA THR A 874 9.82 -26.25 -0.52
C THR A 874 8.35 -26.06 -0.12
N PHE A 875 7.41 -26.76 -0.78
CA PHE A 875 6.00 -26.79 -0.37
C PHE A 875 5.86 -27.20 1.10
N TRP A 876 6.48 -28.32 1.49
CA TRP A 876 6.33 -28.85 2.84
C TRP A 876 7.04 -28.01 3.90
N VAL A 877 8.15 -27.34 3.57
CA VAL A 877 8.76 -26.32 4.45
C VAL A 877 7.80 -25.15 4.64
N LEU A 878 7.18 -24.64 3.58
CA LEU A 878 6.19 -23.55 3.68
C LEU A 878 4.94 -23.97 4.44
N PHE A 879 4.47 -25.21 4.28
CA PHE A 879 3.33 -25.79 5.01
C PHE A 879 3.55 -25.80 6.54
N VAL A 880 4.72 -26.26 6.98
CA VAL A 880 5.11 -26.27 8.40
C VAL A 880 5.33 -24.84 8.91
N THR A 881 6.02 -24.01 8.12
CA THR A 881 6.34 -22.61 8.47
C THR A 881 5.07 -21.79 8.64
N GLU A 882 4.11 -21.91 7.72
CA GLU A 882 2.83 -21.20 7.79
C GLU A 882 2.08 -21.54 9.08
N ARG A 883 1.99 -22.83 9.44
CA ARG A 883 1.28 -23.28 10.65
C ARG A 883 1.96 -22.82 11.93
N ALA A 884 3.29 -22.93 12.01
CA ALA A 884 4.04 -22.40 13.14
C ALA A 884 3.80 -20.88 13.29
N TYR A 885 3.93 -20.12 12.21
CA TYR A 885 3.75 -18.67 12.22
C TYR A 885 2.31 -18.25 12.52
N ALA A 886 1.33 -18.99 12.00
CA ALA A 886 -0.09 -18.77 12.24
C ALA A 886 -0.48 -18.92 13.72
N LEU A 887 -0.04 -19.99 14.37
CA LEU A 887 -0.23 -20.21 15.80
C LEU A 887 0.48 -19.13 16.64
N GLN A 888 1.69 -18.72 16.24
CA GLN A 888 2.49 -17.72 16.96
C GLN A 888 2.06 -16.26 16.78
N ARG A 889 1.23 -15.95 15.78
CA ARG A 889 0.87 -14.56 15.39
C ARG A 889 -0.61 -14.39 15.01
N ASN A 890 -1.45 -15.35 15.36
CA ASN A 890 -2.88 -15.41 15.08
C ASN A 890 -3.24 -15.09 13.61
N ARG A 891 -2.66 -15.86 12.68
CA ARG A 891 -2.93 -15.75 11.23
C ARG A 891 -3.77 -16.91 10.71
N VAL A 892 -4.38 -16.74 9.55
CA VAL A 892 -5.09 -17.81 8.81
C VAL A 892 -4.13 -18.59 7.91
N LEU A 893 -4.41 -19.87 7.67
CA LEU A 893 -3.64 -20.69 6.73
C LEU A 893 -4.10 -20.47 5.29
N THR A 894 -3.31 -20.98 4.34
CA THR A 894 -3.62 -21.02 2.90
C THR A 894 -3.12 -22.31 2.24
N LEU A 895 -2.10 -22.98 2.81
CA LEU A 895 -1.61 -24.27 2.33
C LEU A 895 -2.35 -25.43 3.00
N GLN A 896 -3.03 -26.23 2.18
CA GLN A 896 -3.64 -27.51 2.56
C GLN A 896 -2.63 -28.66 2.41
N ALA A 897 -2.87 -29.79 3.08
CA ALA A 897 -1.99 -30.97 2.97
C ALA A 897 -2.29 -31.79 1.69
N SER A 898 -2.14 -31.13 0.53
CA SER A 898 -2.71 -31.49 -0.78
C SER A 898 -1.81 -32.32 -1.71
N ILE A 899 -0.56 -32.56 -1.34
CA ILE A 899 0.41 -33.34 -2.13
C ILE A 899 0.99 -34.48 -1.29
N ASP A 900 1.66 -35.44 -1.92
CA ASP A 900 2.34 -36.54 -1.25
C ASP A 900 3.61 -36.08 -0.49
N LEU A 901 3.97 -36.85 0.53
CA LEU A 901 5.18 -36.65 1.33
C LEU A 901 6.45 -36.86 0.48
N PRO A 902 7.58 -36.18 0.78
CA PRO A 902 8.83 -36.36 0.04
C PRO A 902 9.38 -37.79 0.18
N SER A 903 9.68 -38.43 -0.96
CA SER A 903 10.35 -39.73 -1.01
C SER A 903 11.87 -39.60 -1.07
N ALA A 904 12.58 -40.53 -0.43
CA ALA A 904 14.04 -40.58 -0.41
C ALA A 904 14.62 -41.19 -1.69
N LYS A 905 15.69 -40.59 -2.21
CA LYS A 905 16.41 -41.06 -3.41
C LYS A 905 17.71 -41.83 -3.11
N SER A 906 18.20 -41.80 -1.86
CA SER A 906 19.39 -42.54 -1.40
C SER A 906 19.40 -42.66 0.12
N ASP A 907 20.25 -43.51 0.68
CA ASP A 907 20.33 -43.71 2.14
C ASP A 907 20.72 -42.43 2.90
N ARG A 908 21.60 -41.57 2.36
CA ARG A 908 21.92 -40.27 2.97
C ARG A 908 20.74 -39.31 2.91
N ASP A 909 20.00 -39.32 1.81
CA ASP A 909 18.81 -38.50 1.62
C ASP A 909 17.64 -38.96 2.51
N ALA A 910 17.56 -40.26 2.80
CA ALA A 910 16.60 -40.84 3.74
C ALA A 910 16.81 -40.35 5.18
N LEU A 911 18.06 -40.19 5.63
CA LEU A 911 18.35 -39.64 6.97
C LEU A 911 17.86 -38.18 7.11
N ILE A 912 18.05 -37.36 6.08
CA ILE A 912 17.55 -35.97 6.05
C ILE A 912 16.02 -35.96 5.96
N LEU A 913 15.42 -36.77 5.09
CA LEU A 913 13.96 -36.77 4.94
C LEU A 913 13.21 -37.37 6.13
N MET A 914 13.78 -38.32 6.87
CA MET A 914 13.12 -38.92 8.04
C MET A 914 12.73 -37.86 9.08
N GLY A 915 13.69 -37.00 9.45
CA GLY A 915 13.42 -35.91 10.38
C GLY A 915 12.39 -34.91 9.86
N PHE A 916 12.50 -34.56 8.57
CA PHE A 916 11.61 -33.61 7.92
C PHE A 916 10.16 -34.13 7.78
N VAL A 917 9.97 -35.42 7.43
CA VAL A 917 8.65 -36.06 7.33
C VAL A 917 7.97 -36.20 8.69
N ASN A 918 8.74 -36.49 9.74
CA ASN A 918 8.22 -36.48 11.11
C ASN A 918 7.75 -35.07 11.52
N LEU A 919 8.47 -34.01 11.11
CA LEU A 919 8.09 -32.63 11.41
C LEU A 919 6.80 -32.24 10.67
N ILE A 920 6.69 -32.56 9.38
CA ILE A 920 5.45 -32.40 8.61
C ILE A 920 4.27 -33.09 9.32
N SER A 921 4.49 -34.30 9.82
CA SER A 921 3.46 -35.11 10.49
C SER A 921 2.99 -34.47 11.81
N LEU A 922 3.89 -33.88 12.61
CA LEU A 922 3.53 -33.13 13.82
C LEU A 922 2.61 -31.93 13.54
N PHE A 923 2.86 -31.21 12.45
CA PHE A 923 2.08 -30.03 12.07
C PHE A 923 0.81 -30.35 11.26
N ARG A 924 0.65 -31.58 10.74
CA ARG A 924 -0.48 -31.92 9.85
C ARG A 924 -1.85 -31.86 10.53
N ASP A 925 -1.89 -32.12 11.84
CA ASP A 925 -3.10 -32.06 12.67
C ASP A 925 -3.48 -30.62 13.10
N PHE A 926 -2.69 -29.61 12.72
CA PHE A 926 -2.95 -28.19 12.98
C PHE A 926 -3.46 -27.56 11.68
N ASP A 927 -4.70 -27.90 11.32
CA ASP A 927 -5.38 -27.47 10.11
C ASP A 927 -6.21 -26.19 10.31
N ASP A 928 -7.05 -25.84 9.33
CA ASP A 928 -7.93 -24.68 9.42
C ASP A 928 -8.94 -24.78 10.56
N GLU A 929 -9.44 -25.97 10.90
CA GLU A 929 -10.38 -26.12 12.02
C GLU A 929 -9.69 -25.77 13.34
N PHE A 930 -8.48 -26.31 13.55
CA PHE A 930 -7.68 -25.99 14.73
C PHE A 930 -7.27 -24.51 14.77
N VAL A 931 -6.75 -23.95 13.67
CA VAL A 931 -6.23 -22.58 13.63
C VAL A 931 -7.37 -21.55 13.74
N ASN A 932 -8.54 -21.81 13.18
CA ASN A 932 -9.70 -20.95 13.39
C ASN A 932 -10.20 -21.01 14.85
N LEU A 933 -10.22 -22.20 15.48
CA LEU A 933 -10.57 -22.36 16.89
C LEU A 933 -9.55 -21.68 17.82
N TRP A 934 -8.26 -21.68 17.45
CA TRP A 934 -7.18 -20.97 18.13
C TRP A 934 -7.32 -19.44 18.02
N ASN A 935 -7.63 -18.93 16.83
CA ASN A 935 -7.73 -17.49 16.56
C ASN A 935 -9.00 -16.83 17.16
N GLN A 936 -10.01 -17.61 17.57
CA GLN A 936 -11.26 -17.09 18.12
C GLN A 936 -11.14 -16.73 19.62
N PRO A 937 -11.39 -15.48 20.03
CA PRO A 937 -11.31 -15.10 21.45
C PRO A 937 -12.46 -15.67 22.30
N PHE A 938 -13.65 -15.83 21.72
CA PHE A 938 -14.83 -16.41 22.38
C PHE A 938 -15.67 -17.20 21.37
N GLY A 939 -16.29 -18.30 21.81
CA GLY A 939 -17.14 -19.16 20.98
C GLY A 939 -17.57 -20.42 21.73
N THR A 940 -18.47 -21.20 21.14
CA THR A 940 -18.95 -22.48 21.71
C THR A 940 -17.80 -23.38 22.13
N SER A 941 -17.80 -23.87 23.37
CA SER A 941 -16.75 -24.79 23.83
C SER A 941 -16.66 -26.01 22.90
N PRO A 942 -15.48 -26.30 22.33
CA PRO A 942 -15.30 -27.50 21.53
C PRO A 942 -15.55 -28.73 22.38
N SER A 943 -15.82 -29.87 21.75
CA SER A 943 -15.78 -31.14 22.47
C SER A 943 -14.37 -31.35 23.05
N GLU A 944 -14.28 -31.88 24.26
CA GLU A 944 -13.01 -32.23 24.90
C GLU A 944 -12.28 -33.37 24.15
N LYS A 945 -13.05 -34.28 23.56
CA LYS A 945 -12.54 -35.55 23.00
C LYS A 945 -11.55 -35.35 21.83
N PRO A 946 -11.75 -34.45 20.85
CA PRO A 946 -10.76 -34.16 19.81
C PRO A 946 -9.44 -33.59 20.36
N LEU A 947 -9.49 -32.69 21.35
CA LEU A 947 -8.28 -32.07 21.93
C LEU A 947 -7.49 -33.08 22.77
N VAL A 948 -8.16 -33.92 23.57
CA VAL A 948 -7.54 -35.06 24.27
C VAL A 948 -6.91 -36.03 23.28
N LYS A 949 -7.61 -36.36 22.18
CA LYS A 949 -7.08 -37.22 21.12
C LYS A 949 -5.86 -36.60 20.43
N LEU A 950 -5.82 -35.26 20.28
CA LEU A 950 -4.66 -34.55 19.74
C LEU A 950 -3.48 -34.58 20.73
N GLN A 951 -3.68 -34.28 22.01
CA GLN A 951 -2.64 -34.40 23.03
C GLN A 951 -2.07 -35.82 23.11
N ASN A 952 -2.92 -36.84 23.08
CA ASN A 952 -2.49 -38.24 23.13
C ASN A 952 -1.69 -38.62 21.87
N ARG A 953 -2.08 -38.11 20.68
CA ARG A 953 -1.26 -38.27 19.48
C ARG A 953 0.10 -37.60 19.63
N LEU A 954 0.17 -36.35 20.12
CA LEU A 954 1.43 -35.63 20.35
C LEU A 954 2.31 -36.30 21.41
N ALA A 955 1.74 -36.93 22.43
CA ALA A 955 2.48 -37.71 23.43
C ALA A 955 3.20 -38.92 22.81
N TYR A 956 2.54 -39.64 21.90
CA TYR A 956 3.03 -40.89 21.30
C TYR A 956 3.58 -40.75 19.86
N ALA A 957 3.70 -39.53 19.32
CA ALA A 957 4.00 -39.26 17.90
C ALA A 957 5.35 -39.79 17.37
N LEU A 958 6.24 -40.34 18.21
CA LEU A 958 7.63 -40.69 17.83
C LEU A 958 7.98 -42.15 18.16
N PRO A 959 7.83 -43.10 17.21
CA PRO A 959 8.27 -44.49 17.40
C PRO A 959 9.77 -44.72 17.21
N THR A 960 10.46 -43.90 16.40
CA THR A 960 11.89 -44.11 16.07
C THR A 960 12.61 -42.78 15.84
N VAL A 961 13.56 -42.44 16.72
CA VAL A 961 14.47 -41.27 16.55
C VAL A 961 15.84 -41.62 15.95
N SER A 962 16.09 -42.91 15.71
CA SER A 962 17.33 -43.40 15.11
C SER A 962 17.48 -42.87 13.67
N GLY A 963 18.64 -42.27 13.37
CA GLY A 963 18.97 -41.74 12.04
C GLY A 963 18.69 -40.24 11.82
N CYS A 964 18.07 -39.53 12.77
CA CYS A 964 17.97 -38.07 12.69
C CYS A 964 19.30 -37.38 13.04
N THR A 965 19.62 -36.27 12.38
CA THR A 965 20.72 -35.39 12.83
C THR A 965 20.35 -34.69 14.15
N LYS A 966 21.35 -34.25 14.92
CA LYS A 966 21.14 -33.56 16.20
C LYS A 966 20.25 -32.32 16.06
N GLY A 967 20.45 -31.52 15.00
CA GLY A 967 19.64 -30.33 14.72
C GLY A 967 18.18 -30.62 14.40
N GLN A 968 17.91 -31.69 13.62
CA GLN A 968 16.55 -32.16 13.37
C GLN A 968 15.89 -32.72 14.64
N LEU A 969 16.66 -33.43 15.48
CA LEU A 969 16.14 -33.97 16.73
C LEU A 969 15.78 -32.85 17.72
N ALA A 970 16.54 -31.75 17.72
CA ALA A 970 16.18 -30.53 18.47
C ALA A 970 14.86 -29.94 17.95
N ASP A 971 14.71 -29.72 16.63
CA ASP A 971 13.49 -29.13 16.09
C ASP A 971 12.26 -30.01 16.33
N LEU A 972 12.37 -31.33 16.12
CA LEU A 972 11.28 -32.28 16.34
C LEU A 972 10.82 -32.31 17.80
N LEU A 973 11.74 -32.48 18.74
CA LEU A 973 11.39 -32.63 20.16
C LEU A 973 10.86 -31.30 20.71
N VAL A 974 11.52 -30.17 20.42
CA VAL A 974 11.03 -28.85 20.86
C VAL A 974 9.71 -28.48 20.18
N SER A 975 9.52 -28.77 18.90
CA SER A 975 8.23 -28.53 18.22
C SER A 975 7.11 -29.35 18.81
N ARG A 976 7.34 -30.63 19.14
CA ARG A 976 6.33 -31.49 19.76
C ARG A 976 5.92 -30.96 21.13
N GLU A 977 6.88 -30.59 21.97
CA GLU A 977 6.63 -30.02 23.30
C GLU A 977 5.93 -28.65 23.24
N TRP A 978 6.28 -27.83 22.24
CA TRP A 978 5.60 -26.56 21.98
C TRP A 978 4.15 -26.76 21.48
N LEU A 979 3.91 -27.71 20.55
CA LEU A 979 2.56 -28.01 20.07
C LEU A 979 1.66 -28.57 21.19
N LYS A 980 2.19 -29.40 22.10
CA LYS A 980 1.47 -29.79 23.34
C LYS A 980 1.10 -28.58 24.19
N THR A 981 1.98 -27.58 24.27
CA THR A 981 1.75 -26.32 25.00
C THR A 981 0.65 -25.49 24.33
N ILE A 982 0.65 -25.37 23.00
CA ILE A 982 -0.42 -24.69 22.23
C ILE A 982 -1.78 -25.36 22.48
N VAL A 983 -1.87 -26.69 22.38
CA VAL A 983 -3.13 -27.40 22.65
C VAL A 983 -3.56 -27.24 24.12
N TRP A 984 -2.61 -27.24 25.07
CA TRP A 984 -2.89 -26.97 26.48
C TRP A 984 -3.39 -25.54 26.73
N GLN A 985 -2.76 -24.53 26.12
CA GLN A 985 -3.20 -23.12 26.19
C GLN A 985 -4.62 -22.94 25.62
N LEU A 986 -4.98 -23.68 24.57
CA LEU A 986 -6.34 -23.71 24.05
C LEU A 986 -7.32 -24.36 25.05
N CYS A 987 -6.95 -25.46 25.71
CA CYS A 987 -7.75 -26.04 26.78
C CYS A 987 -7.91 -25.09 27.99
N VAL A 988 -6.88 -24.28 28.32
CA VAL A 988 -6.98 -23.21 29.33
C VAL A 988 -8.01 -22.16 28.90
N SER A 989 -7.90 -21.60 27.70
CA SER A 989 -8.77 -20.51 27.23
C SER A 989 -10.23 -20.93 27.07
N ARG A 990 -10.49 -22.23 26.89
CA ARG A 990 -11.84 -22.82 26.83
C ARG A 990 -12.32 -23.40 28.17
N ALA A 991 -11.57 -23.20 29.26
CA ALA A 991 -11.87 -23.67 30.62
C ALA A 991 -12.10 -25.20 30.73
N MET A 992 -11.29 -25.99 30.02
CA MET A 992 -11.45 -27.44 29.87
C MET A 992 -10.51 -28.27 30.76
N LEU A 993 -9.64 -27.63 31.55
CA LEU A 993 -8.69 -28.31 32.41
C LEU A 993 -9.25 -28.52 33.83
N SER A 994 -8.80 -29.59 34.49
CA SER A 994 -9.12 -29.87 35.89
C SER A 994 -7.88 -30.25 36.69
N SER A 995 -7.77 -29.71 37.91
CA SER A 995 -6.75 -30.12 38.89
C SER A 995 -6.95 -31.56 39.41
N SER A 996 -8.15 -32.13 39.23
CA SER A 996 -8.49 -33.52 39.58
C SER A 996 -8.55 -34.46 38.36
N SER A 997 -8.06 -34.03 37.19
CA SER A 997 -7.98 -34.88 36.00
C SER A 997 -7.06 -36.09 36.24
N SER A 998 -7.49 -37.28 35.81
CA SER A 998 -6.62 -38.47 35.73
C SER A 998 -5.68 -38.45 34.52
N GLU A 999 -6.03 -37.67 33.48
CA GLU A 999 -5.19 -37.44 32.31
C GLU A 999 -4.28 -36.23 32.56
N GLU A 1000 -2.96 -36.46 32.57
CA GLU A 1000 -1.95 -35.41 32.86
C GLU A 1000 -2.03 -34.24 31.86
N SER A 1001 -2.30 -34.55 30.59
CA SER A 1001 -2.44 -33.57 29.49
C SER A 1001 -3.63 -32.61 29.64
N MET A 1002 -4.61 -32.96 30.50
CA MET A 1002 -5.79 -32.15 30.84
C MET A 1002 -5.70 -31.54 32.25
N SER A 1003 -4.50 -31.56 32.85
CA SER A 1003 -4.22 -30.89 34.13
C SER A 1003 -3.61 -29.51 33.93
N PHE A 1004 -3.87 -28.59 34.87
CA PHE A 1004 -3.14 -27.32 34.97
C PHE A 1004 -1.63 -27.50 35.19
N ARG A 1005 -1.19 -28.69 35.61
CA ARG A 1005 0.22 -29.01 35.89
C ARG A 1005 1.02 -29.45 34.67
N TYR A 1006 0.37 -29.69 33.52
CA TYR A 1006 1.02 -30.25 32.33
C TYR A 1006 2.27 -29.49 31.83
N PRO A 1007 2.33 -28.13 31.87
CA PRO A 1007 3.52 -27.39 31.46
C PRO A 1007 4.79 -27.73 32.26
N VAL A 1008 4.66 -28.26 33.49
CA VAL A 1008 5.80 -28.74 34.29
C VAL A 1008 6.45 -29.96 33.63
N ALA A 1009 5.65 -30.92 33.17
CA ALA A 1009 6.15 -32.10 32.47
C ALA A 1009 6.79 -31.72 31.12
N ILE A 1010 6.12 -30.85 30.34
CA ILE A 1010 6.63 -30.34 29.07
C ILE A 1010 7.99 -29.63 29.25
N ALA A 1011 8.11 -28.75 30.25
CA ALA A 1011 9.34 -28.03 30.51
C ALA A 1011 10.48 -28.95 30.97
N ARG A 1012 10.20 -29.92 31.85
CA ARG A 1012 11.18 -30.95 32.24
C ARG A 1012 11.67 -31.73 31.01
N ASP A 1013 10.78 -32.07 30.09
CA ASP A 1013 11.16 -32.79 28.87
C ASP A 1013 12.06 -31.93 27.97
N ILE A 1014 11.85 -30.60 27.86
CA ILE A 1014 12.80 -29.68 27.18
C ILE A 1014 14.17 -29.66 27.88
N VAL A 1015 14.23 -29.67 29.21
CA VAL A 1015 15.50 -29.74 29.98
C VAL A 1015 16.25 -31.06 29.72
N LEU A 1016 15.53 -32.16 29.53
CA LEU A 1016 16.15 -33.42 29.11
C LEU A 1016 16.70 -33.30 27.68
N VAL A 1017 15.98 -32.64 26.76
CA VAL A 1017 16.46 -32.36 25.39
C VAL A 1017 17.71 -31.48 25.40
N SER A 1018 17.79 -30.43 26.24
CA SER A 1018 18.99 -29.55 26.34
C SER A 1018 20.23 -30.26 26.90
N ARG A 1019 20.04 -31.32 27.70
CA ARG A 1019 21.13 -32.17 28.19
C ARG A 1019 21.55 -33.26 27.21
N LEU A 1020 20.64 -33.70 26.34
CA LEU A 1020 20.90 -34.74 25.33
C LEU A 1020 21.50 -34.17 24.02
N LEU A 1021 21.29 -32.89 23.74
CA LEU A 1021 21.71 -32.24 22.49
C LEU A 1021 22.64 -31.05 22.75
N PRO A 1022 23.70 -30.87 21.93
CA PRO A 1022 24.66 -29.79 22.12
C PRO A 1022 24.05 -28.44 21.67
N PRO A 1023 24.54 -27.29 22.16
CA PRO A 1023 23.98 -25.97 21.85
C PRO A 1023 23.87 -25.65 20.35
N GLU A 1024 24.80 -26.17 19.54
CA GLU A 1024 24.83 -26.01 18.07
C GLU A 1024 23.59 -26.61 17.41
N ALA A 1025 22.98 -27.64 17.99
CA ALA A 1025 21.73 -28.24 17.49
C ALA A 1025 20.54 -27.26 17.61
N PHE A 1026 20.53 -26.40 18.64
CA PHE A 1026 19.56 -25.33 18.79
C PHE A 1026 19.94 -24.13 17.90
N ALA A 1027 21.22 -23.79 17.80
CA ALA A 1027 21.74 -22.72 16.92
C ALA A 1027 21.36 -22.93 15.45
N ALA A 1028 21.46 -24.17 14.96
CA ALA A 1028 21.09 -24.55 13.59
C ALA A 1028 19.64 -24.14 13.24
N ASN A 1029 18.72 -24.24 14.19
CA ASN A 1029 17.31 -23.91 14.02
C ASN A 1029 16.99 -22.41 14.08
N GLY A 1030 17.89 -21.59 14.62
CA GLY A 1030 17.73 -20.13 14.70
C GLY A 1030 16.55 -19.68 15.57
N MET A 1031 16.04 -18.46 15.33
CA MET A 1031 15.05 -17.82 16.20
C MET A 1031 13.74 -18.62 16.39
N GLY A 1032 13.36 -19.47 15.44
CA GLY A 1032 12.12 -20.25 15.51
C GLY A 1032 12.06 -21.21 16.69
N ILE A 1033 13.17 -21.86 17.06
CA ILE A 1033 13.22 -22.76 18.22
C ILE A 1033 13.21 -21.98 19.55
N LEU A 1034 13.76 -20.76 19.53
CA LEU A 1034 13.83 -19.89 20.71
C LEU A 1034 12.46 -19.28 21.03
N GLU A 1035 11.65 -18.92 20.02
CA GLU A 1035 10.24 -18.55 20.21
C GLU A 1035 9.48 -19.70 20.88
N LYS A 1036 9.62 -20.94 20.37
CA LYS A 1036 8.96 -22.14 20.91
C LYS A 1036 9.31 -22.38 22.38
N ILE A 1037 10.60 -22.34 22.73
CA ILE A 1037 11.08 -22.49 24.12
C ILE A 1037 10.59 -21.35 25.01
N THR A 1038 10.53 -20.13 24.48
CA THR A 1038 10.03 -18.94 25.18
C THR A 1038 8.55 -19.08 25.56
N ASP A 1039 7.71 -19.56 24.64
CA ASP A 1039 6.29 -19.78 24.89
C ASP A 1039 6.06 -20.88 25.95
N ILE A 1040 6.87 -21.96 25.95
CA ILE A 1040 6.87 -23.01 26.98
C ILE A 1040 7.25 -22.43 28.35
N GLY A 1041 8.35 -21.68 28.42
CA GLY A 1041 8.82 -21.06 29.66
C GLY A 1041 7.85 -20.02 30.24
N CYS A 1042 7.15 -19.28 29.37
CA CYS A 1042 6.11 -18.36 29.79
C CYS A 1042 4.91 -19.11 30.40
N SER A 1043 4.48 -20.20 29.77
CA SER A 1043 3.39 -21.06 30.26
C SER A 1043 3.73 -21.70 31.62
N LEU A 1044 4.96 -22.16 31.79
CA LEU A 1044 5.46 -22.65 33.08
C LEU A 1044 5.47 -21.56 34.15
N SER A 1045 5.93 -20.35 33.81
CA SER A 1045 5.95 -19.20 34.73
C SER A 1045 4.54 -18.84 35.21
N ASP A 1046 3.56 -18.90 34.30
CA ASP A 1046 2.16 -18.62 34.62
C ASP A 1046 1.59 -19.68 35.59
N VAL A 1047 1.89 -20.97 35.39
CA VAL A 1047 1.52 -22.05 36.33
C VAL A 1047 2.19 -21.87 37.70
N LEU A 1048 3.49 -21.55 37.74
CA LEU A 1048 4.23 -21.35 39.00
C LEU A 1048 3.80 -20.10 39.77
N SER A 1049 3.24 -19.10 39.08
CA SER A 1049 2.65 -17.92 39.71
C SER A 1049 1.31 -18.23 40.40
N LEU A 1050 0.60 -19.28 39.97
CA LEU A 1050 -0.73 -19.65 40.46
C LEU A 1050 -0.73 -20.71 41.58
N GLU A 1051 0.25 -21.63 41.61
CA GLU A 1051 0.43 -22.58 42.72
C GLU A 1051 1.79 -22.41 43.45
N PRO A 1052 1.89 -21.54 44.47
CA PRO A 1052 3.11 -21.42 45.30
C PRO A 1052 3.48 -22.70 46.07
N GLY A 1053 2.56 -23.67 46.18
CA GLY A 1053 2.74 -24.93 46.92
C GLY A 1053 3.80 -25.88 46.33
N PHE A 1054 4.29 -25.62 45.12
CA PHE A 1054 5.46 -26.32 44.54
C PHE A 1054 6.81 -25.95 45.21
N ALA A 1055 6.81 -25.16 46.28
CA ALA A 1055 8.01 -24.66 46.97
C ALA A 1055 8.62 -25.61 48.04
N GLY A 1056 8.23 -26.88 48.07
CA GLY A 1056 8.90 -27.88 48.93
C GLY A 1056 10.26 -28.29 48.33
N PRO A 1057 11.35 -28.35 49.11
CA PRO A 1057 12.64 -28.77 48.58
C PRO A 1057 12.62 -30.26 48.23
N SER A 1058 12.73 -30.58 46.95
CA SER A 1058 13.06 -31.95 46.52
C SER A 1058 14.51 -32.22 46.90
N THR A 1059 14.73 -33.20 47.78
CA THR A 1059 16.07 -33.53 48.28
C THR A 1059 16.92 -34.35 47.29
N LEU A 1060 16.44 -34.59 46.05
CA LEU A 1060 17.20 -35.32 45.02
C LEU A 1060 16.76 -35.15 43.55
N GLU A 1061 15.77 -34.31 43.20
CA GLU A 1061 15.25 -34.19 41.82
C GLU A 1061 15.08 -32.74 41.33
N ILE A 1062 15.30 -32.52 40.03
CA ILE A 1062 15.16 -31.23 39.32
C ILE A 1062 13.71 -30.73 39.43
N GLY A 1063 13.51 -29.58 40.04
CA GLY A 1063 12.20 -28.99 40.27
C GLY A 1063 11.67 -28.15 39.09
N PRO A 1064 10.41 -27.68 39.19
CA PRO A 1064 9.81 -26.80 38.18
C PRO A 1064 10.54 -25.45 38.04
N ARG A 1065 11.08 -24.91 39.15
CA ARG A 1065 11.87 -23.67 39.12
C ARG A 1065 13.23 -23.84 38.45
N ASP A 1066 13.91 -24.95 38.72
CA ASP A 1066 15.18 -25.29 38.07
C ASP A 1066 14.97 -25.50 36.57
N SER A 1067 13.83 -26.10 36.20
CA SER A 1067 13.42 -26.22 34.80
C SER A 1067 13.22 -24.85 34.16
N LEU A 1068 12.50 -23.92 34.82
CA LEU A 1068 12.32 -22.55 34.32
C LEU A 1068 13.67 -21.80 34.18
N ALA A 1069 14.57 -21.93 35.15
CA ALA A 1069 15.90 -21.32 35.09
C ALA A 1069 16.73 -21.86 33.91
N GLU A 1070 16.68 -23.17 33.65
CA GLU A 1070 17.31 -23.79 32.49
C GLU A 1070 16.70 -23.32 31.16
N LEU A 1071 15.37 -23.16 31.06
CA LEU A 1071 14.72 -22.57 29.87
C LEU A 1071 15.21 -21.13 29.63
N VAL A 1072 15.30 -20.30 30.68
CA VAL A 1072 15.87 -18.95 30.60
C VAL A 1072 17.32 -19.00 30.13
N ARG A 1073 18.14 -19.92 30.66
CA ARG A 1073 19.54 -20.11 30.26
C ARG A 1073 19.67 -20.47 28.78
N ILE A 1074 18.85 -21.40 28.28
CA ILE A 1074 18.84 -21.83 26.87
C ILE A 1074 18.48 -20.68 25.93
N VAL A 1075 17.48 -19.84 26.26
CA VAL A 1075 17.13 -18.68 25.41
C VAL A 1075 18.19 -17.59 25.51
N SER A 1076 18.79 -17.39 26.69
CA SER A 1076 19.82 -16.35 26.93
C SER A 1076 21.13 -16.61 26.20
N SER A 1077 21.50 -17.88 25.95
CA SER A 1077 22.75 -18.23 25.24
C SER A 1077 22.79 -17.80 23.76
N PHE A 1078 21.71 -17.22 23.23
CA PHE A 1078 21.60 -16.75 21.83
C PHE A 1078 21.56 -15.23 21.66
N GLY A 1079 21.78 -14.46 22.73
CA GLY A 1079 22.05 -13.02 22.67
C GLY A 1079 20.97 -12.12 23.29
N SER A 1080 21.40 -10.96 23.78
CA SER A 1080 20.61 -10.04 24.61
C SER A 1080 19.57 -9.18 23.86
N GLY A 1081 19.58 -9.20 22.52
CA GLY A 1081 18.69 -8.36 21.69
C GLY A 1081 17.27 -8.92 21.45
N TYR A 1082 16.96 -10.13 21.90
CA TYR A 1082 15.69 -10.79 21.58
C TYR A 1082 14.53 -10.28 22.44
N LYS A 1083 13.58 -9.57 21.82
CA LYS A 1083 12.45 -8.92 22.52
C LYS A 1083 11.61 -9.87 23.39
N LYS A 1084 11.39 -11.14 22.99
CA LYS A 1084 10.62 -12.08 23.83
C LYS A 1084 11.45 -12.71 24.98
N LEU A 1085 12.78 -12.71 24.91
CA LEU A 1085 13.61 -13.10 26.07
C LEU A 1085 13.34 -12.18 27.27
N GLN A 1086 13.14 -10.88 27.04
CA GLN A 1086 12.77 -9.94 28.10
C GLN A 1086 11.41 -10.28 28.75
N ILE A 1087 10.45 -10.80 27.98
CA ILE A 1087 9.14 -11.24 28.49
C ILE A 1087 9.32 -12.47 29.39
N LEU A 1088 10.06 -13.49 28.93
CA LEU A 1088 10.34 -14.68 29.74
C LEU A 1088 11.13 -14.34 31.00
N ALA A 1089 12.20 -13.54 30.89
CA ALA A 1089 13.01 -13.13 32.03
C ALA A 1089 12.19 -12.35 33.07
N SER A 1090 11.29 -11.46 32.62
CA SER A 1090 10.37 -10.73 33.49
C SER A 1090 9.39 -11.66 34.22
N LYS A 1091 8.76 -12.62 33.52
CA LYS A 1091 7.89 -13.63 34.16
C LYS A 1091 8.66 -14.53 35.13
N ALA A 1092 9.86 -14.97 34.76
CA ALA A 1092 10.68 -15.86 35.56
C ALA A 1092 11.20 -15.19 36.86
N ALA A 1093 11.55 -13.90 36.82
CA ALA A 1093 12.01 -13.16 37.98
C ALA A 1093 11.00 -13.20 39.15
N GLY A 1094 9.70 -13.09 38.85
CA GLY A 1094 8.63 -13.21 39.86
C GLY A 1094 8.49 -14.60 40.48
N CYS A 1095 8.85 -15.64 39.73
CA CYS A 1095 8.73 -17.05 40.12
C CYS A 1095 9.93 -17.59 40.90
N LEU A 1096 11.15 -17.17 40.55
CA LEU A 1096 12.39 -17.78 41.06
C LEU A 1096 12.74 -17.32 42.50
N ARG A 1097 12.42 -16.06 42.87
CA ARG A 1097 12.55 -15.47 44.23
C ARG A 1097 13.80 -15.85 45.03
N THR A 1098 14.97 -15.79 44.40
CA THR A 1098 16.26 -15.52 45.06
C THR A 1098 17.09 -14.62 44.14
N SER A 1099 17.46 -13.44 44.65
CA SER A 1099 18.53 -12.55 44.18
C SER A 1099 18.92 -12.62 42.69
N ILE A 1100 18.13 -11.98 41.81
CA ILE A 1100 18.66 -11.38 40.57
C ILE A 1100 18.71 -9.85 40.77
N GLU A 1101 19.45 -9.42 41.79
CA GLU A 1101 19.85 -8.02 42.00
C GLU A 1101 21.31 -7.81 41.52
N ARG A 1102 21.55 -8.12 40.25
CA ARG A 1102 22.53 -7.39 39.43
C ARG A 1102 21.80 -6.91 38.18
N PRO A 1103 21.90 -5.62 37.80
CA PRO A 1103 21.39 -5.18 36.50
C PRO A 1103 22.08 -5.98 35.39
N LEU A 1104 21.32 -6.40 34.37
CA LEU A 1104 21.85 -7.16 33.21
C LEU A 1104 22.82 -6.36 32.31
N ASN A 1105 23.27 -5.18 32.76
CA ASN A 1105 24.33 -4.40 32.13
C ASN A 1105 25.74 -4.73 32.68
N ASP A 1106 25.85 -5.31 33.89
CA ASP A 1106 27.14 -5.47 34.60
C ASP A 1106 27.81 -6.84 34.40
N VAL A 1107 27.33 -7.66 33.46
CA VAL A 1107 27.98 -8.95 33.07
C VAL A 1107 29.14 -8.73 32.08
N ALA A 1108 29.58 -7.48 31.89
CA ALA A 1108 30.63 -7.10 30.95
C ALA A 1108 32.05 -7.01 31.57
N ASP A 1109 32.17 -6.78 32.89
CA ASP A 1109 33.40 -6.23 33.49
C ASP A 1109 34.10 -7.09 34.57
N GLU A 1110 33.67 -8.35 34.79
CA GLU A 1110 34.37 -9.27 35.71
C GLU A 1110 35.13 -10.39 34.96
N ILE A 1111 36.25 -10.01 34.33
CA ILE A 1111 37.34 -10.92 33.93
C ILE A 1111 38.66 -10.36 34.47
N ASP A 1112 39.21 -11.03 35.48
CA ASP A 1112 40.60 -10.86 35.93
C ASP A 1112 41.59 -11.30 34.83
N GLU A 1113 42.76 -10.65 34.76
CA GLU A 1113 43.82 -10.86 33.75
C GLU A 1113 44.33 -12.31 33.61
N THR A 1114 43.92 -13.24 34.50
CA THR A 1114 44.33 -14.66 34.52
C THR A 1114 43.29 -15.66 34.03
N GLY A 1115 42.03 -15.26 33.81
CA GLY A 1115 41.06 -16.04 33.03
C GLY A 1115 40.59 -17.40 33.60
N GLN A 1116 40.53 -17.57 34.93
CA GLN A 1116 39.86 -18.72 35.57
C GLN A 1116 38.56 -18.32 36.27
N ILE A 1117 37.47 -19.04 35.96
CA ILE A 1117 36.21 -18.97 36.72
C ILE A 1117 36.18 -20.18 37.68
N TYR A 1118 36.25 -19.91 38.98
CA TYR A 1118 35.90 -20.89 40.00
C TYR A 1118 34.37 -20.97 40.11
N GLY A 1119 33.80 -22.17 40.05
CA GLY A 1119 32.39 -22.39 40.37
C GLY A 1119 32.17 -22.44 41.87
N CYS A 1120 31.00 -22.00 42.32
CA CYS A 1120 30.46 -22.28 43.65
C CYS A 1120 28.98 -22.66 43.57
N GLU A 1121 28.70 -23.80 44.21
CA GLU A 1121 27.46 -24.35 44.80
C GLU A 1121 26.08 -23.74 44.41
#